data_AF-A0A1Y9IWD8-F1
#
_entry.id   AF-A0A1Y9IWD8-F1
#
_cell.length_a   1.000
_cell.length_b   1.000
_cell.length_c   1.000
_cell.angle_alpha   90.00
_cell.angle_beta   90.00
_cell.angle_gamma   90.00
#
_symmetry.space_group_name_H-M   'P 1'
#
loop_
_entity.id
_entity.type
_entity.pdbx_description
1 polymer ?
#
loop_
_entity_poly.entity_id
_entity_poly.type
_entity_poly.pdbx_seq_one_letter_code
_entity_poly.pdbx_strand_id
1 'polypeptide(L)'
;MAATTSDKSKQASTVVLTVALRTNYDLRRSAAAKTKAWDESLEYLQYLHETEPIEPKCPPTRDELIASGLLPTNGAQDTTSNAVDPEALFDELFEVDIDYLKSLDPKDWKNQDHYAVLGLKKMRFEATDDDIKRAYRKIVLKHHPDKRKALGENVKQDDDYFHCITMAYETLGTLKNRRAFDSIDPEFDDALPSQSEVEKDFFGALRDVFKRNARWNESRKSAPQLGDDKTAREAVENFYDFWYNFQSWREFSYLDEEDKEKGQDREERRWIEKQNKAIRLKRKKEESARIRSLVDLAYNNDPRVVRFKREEKERKLAAKRAKQTAYQVQKAEEERAVKEAAEAKQRAEEAEQKRIEQIQIERERTKRILKKERKVFRDTAKGKDYFAANDKERLKHLEGVEKLIDSFKLLELQDFNKELVTGGRDVFVKALNDLEAKLEQERKAAQQTAQIPNNAGLKVVNRKAMWTHDNVQLLIKAVNLFPAGTISRWEVIANYLNQHGTELGDMRFYAKDALNKAKELQAGDFSKSDLKTVVNQQAYESFERSKKDLKIIDNSEISMKEATEAAGKEKGQNETKPKPAAVEKKPTSTPPMMNGGPKGHVATEENGAAEGKENRNKQPKQAVKEDKPLVNGTTEDSNNKLNTAPATEGKPKPAGGGTAAKKEKEANRVWSKEEQALLEQAIKTYPVSCGPDRWDRIAECIPNRTKKDCMRRVKELVDLVNAKREAQQSVK
;
A
#
# COMPACT_ATOMS: atom_id res chain seq x y z
N MET A 1 -6.99 71.80 -14.12
CA MET A 1 -7.25 72.81 -13.08
C MET A 1 -7.97 72.13 -11.92
N ALA A 2 -8.50 72.90 -10.95
CA ALA A 2 -9.02 72.46 -9.66
C ALA A 2 -10.07 71.32 -9.70
N ALA A 3 -10.23 70.65 -8.56
CA ALA A 3 -11.23 69.62 -8.31
C ALA A 3 -12.50 70.20 -7.65
N THR A 4 -13.62 69.46 -7.78
CA THR A 4 -14.82 69.55 -6.93
C THR A 4 -15.36 68.15 -6.66
N THR A 5 -16.10 67.98 -5.56
CA THR A 5 -16.36 66.67 -4.91
C THR A 5 -17.83 66.42 -4.60
N SER A 6 -18.15 65.15 -4.30
CA SER A 6 -19.48 64.58 -3.99
C SER A 6 -20.43 64.42 -5.21
N ASP A 7 -21.40 63.51 -5.19
CA ASP A 7 -21.87 62.70 -4.04
C ASP A 7 -22.06 61.18 -4.31
N LYS A 8 -22.40 60.43 -3.26
CA LYS A 8 -22.41 58.95 -3.22
C LYS A 8 -23.81 58.37 -3.45
N SER A 9 -23.91 57.42 -4.36
CA SER A 9 -24.87 56.30 -4.25
C SER A 9 -24.13 54.98 -4.47
N LYS A 10 -24.38 53.98 -3.62
CA LYS A 10 -23.69 52.69 -3.67
C LYS A 10 -24.53 51.67 -4.44
N GLN A 11 -23.98 51.10 -5.50
CA GLN A 11 -24.47 49.82 -6.03
C GLN A 11 -24.16 48.71 -5.01
N ALA A 12 -25.13 47.85 -4.73
CA ALA A 12 -24.93 46.66 -3.91
C ALA A 12 -24.39 45.51 -4.78
N SER A 13 -23.33 44.84 -4.32
CA SER A 13 -22.79 43.64 -4.96
C SER A 13 -23.32 42.40 -4.24
N THR A 14 -24.01 41.52 -4.97
CA THR A 14 -24.63 40.31 -4.41
C THR A 14 -23.58 39.24 -4.13
N VAL A 15 -23.09 39.19 -2.89
CA VAL A 15 -22.05 38.24 -2.45
C VAL A 15 -22.60 37.30 -1.37
N VAL A 16 -22.73 36.02 -1.74
CA VAL A 16 -22.73 34.80 -0.89
C VAL A 16 -23.71 34.76 0.28
N LEU A 17 -24.72 33.88 0.17
CA LEU A 17 -25.62 33.51 1.26
C LEU A 17 -25.21 32.14 1.84
N THR A 18 -24.19 32.13 2.71
CA THR A 18 -23.79 30.96 3.50
C THR A 18 -23.83 31.28 5.00
N VAL A 19 -25.00 31.07 5.62
CA VAL A 19 -25.17 31.28 7.07
C VAL A 19 -24.60 30.08 7.82
N ALA A 20 -23.36 30.20 8.27
CA ALA A 20 -22.78 29.30 9.26
C ALA A 20 -23.04 29.85 10.67
N LEU A 21 -23.68 29.07 11.54
CA LEU A 21 -23.85 29.39 12.95
C LEU A 21 -22.49 29.44 13.65
N ARG A 22 -21.96 30.64 13.88
CA ARG A 22 -20.84 30.87 14.81
C ARG A 22 -21.39 30.95 16.23
N THR A 23 -20.79 30.20 17.13
CA THR A 23 -21.06 30.29 18.57
C THR A 23 -20.26 31.44 19.20
N ASN A 24 -20.65 31.89 20.40
CA ASN A 24 -19.87 32.90 21.13
C ASN A 24 -18.44 32.44 21.48
N TYR A 25 -18.21 31.11 21.51
CA TYR A 25 -16.88 30.51 21.64
C TYR A 25 -15.97 30.86 20.45
N ASP A 26 -16.50 30.79 19.22
CA ASP A 26 -15.74 31.12 17.99
C ASP A 26 -15.34 32.60 17.94
N LEU A 27 -16.23 33.49 18.44
CA LEU A 27 -15.97 34.92 18.56
C LEU A 27 -14.81 35.20 19.53
N ARG A 28 -14.85 34.68 20.76
CA ARG A 28 -13.75 34.85 21.73
C ARG A 28 -12.44 34.23 21.24
N ARG A 29 -12.49 33.03 20.64
CA ARG A 29 -11.30 32.37 20.05
C ARG A 29 -10.66 33.20 18.94
N SER A 30 -11.45 33.89 18.11
CA SER A 30 -10.95 34.78 17.06
C SER A 30 -10.28 36.06 17.60
N ALA A 31 -10.71 36.54 18.78
CA ALA A 31 -10.10 37.69 19.45
C ALA A 31 -8.78 37.33 20.15
N ALA A 32 -8.76 36.20 20.88
CA ALA A 32 -7.59 35.74 21.64
C ALA A 32 -6.38 35.37 20.75
N ALA A 33 -6.60 35.02 19.48
CA ALA A 33 -5.57 34.64 18.52
C ALA A 33 -4.50 35.73 18.21
N LYS A 34 -4.63 36.94 18.77
CA LYS A 34 -3.65 38.03 18.64
C LYS A 34 -2.64 38.12 19.80
N THR A 35 -2.79 37.34 20.87
CA THR A 35 -1.91 37.37 22.05
C THR A 35 -1.30 35.99 22.35
N LYS A 36 0.04 35.92 22.40
CA LYS A 36 0.80 34.66 22.34
C LYS A 36 1.12 34.07 23.73
N ALA A 37 0.12 33.58 24.43
CA ALA A 37 0.22 32.54 25.46
C ALA A 37 -1.20 32.15 25.92
N TRP A 38 -1.51 30.86 26.01
CA TRP A 38 -2.71 30.36 26.69
C TRP A 38 -2.50 28.93 27.16
N ASP A 39 -2.94 28.62 28.38
CA ASP A 39 -2.77 27.32 29.06
C ASP A 39 -4.16 26.71 29.33
N GLU A 40 -4.36 25.46 28.93
CA GLU A 40 -5.69 24.95 28.56
C GLU A 40 -6.45 24.28 29.74
N SER A 41 -5.99 24.51 30.98
CA SER A 41 -6.40 23.75 32.17
C SER A 41 -7.41 24.44 33.11
N LEU A 42 -7.35 25.78 33.26
CA LEU A 42 -8.03 26.46 34.38
C LEU A 42 -9.42 27.07 34.06
N GLU A 43 -9.57 27.79 32.94
CA GLU A 43 -10.82 28.54 32.65
C GLU A 43 -12.04 27.64 32.42
N TYR A 44 -11.84 26.38 32.01
CA TYR A 44 -12.92 25.42 31.79
C TYR A 44 -13.69 25.09 33.08
N LEU A 45 -13.01 25.10 34.24
CA LEU A 45 -13.65 24.88 35.54
C LEU A 45 -14.36 26.13 36.07
N GLN A 46 -13.82 27.32 35.79
CA GLN A 46 -14.47 28.59 36.10
C GLN A 46 -15.81 28.71 35.34
N TYR A 47 -15.80 28.43 34.03
CA TYR A 47 -16.98 28.45 33.16
C TYR A 47 -18.11 27.53 33.65
N LEU A 48 -17.77 26.33 34.15
CA LEU A 48 -18.75 25.37 34.68
C LEU A 48 -19.38 25.77 36.03
N HIS A 49 -18.81 26.73 36.75
CA HIS A 49 -19.30 27.19 38.05
C HIS A 49 -20.13 28.49 37.96
N GLU A 50 -20.08 29.19 36.82
CA GLU A 50 -20.74 30.50 36.62
C GLU A 50 -21.99 30.44 35.72
N THR A 51 -22.32 29.29 35.11
CA THR A 51 -23.53 29.11 34.30
C THR A 51 -24.64 28.39 35.05
N GLU A 52 -25.75 29.09 35.33
CA GLU A 52 -26.97 28.47 35.87
C GLU A 52 -27.60 27.46 34.90
N PRO A 53 -28.34 26.44 35.38
CA PRO A 53 -28.97 25.44 34.52
C PRO A 53 -30.06 26.05 33.61
N ILE A 54 -29.80 26.10 32.31
CA ILE A 54 -30.79 26.50 31.31
C ILE A 54 -31.84 25.37 31.16
N GLU A 55 -33.10 25.67 31.48
CA GLU A 55 -34.22 24.75 31.22
C GLU A 55 -34.32 24.41 29.72
N PRO A 56 -34.53 23.14 29.35
CA PRO A 56 -34.59 22.71 27.96
C PRO A 56 -35.93 23.09 27.32
N LYS A 57 -36.10 24.37 26.97
CA LYS A 57 -37.21 24.79 26.09
C LYS A 57 -37.10 24.06 24.76
N CYS A 58 -38.21 23.42 24.37
CA CYS A 58 -38.30 22.67 23.12
C CYS A 58 -37.98 23.59 21.93
N PRO A 59 -37.33 23.11 20.85
CA PRO A 59 -37.12 23.92 19.65
C PRO A 59 -38.46 24.44 19.11
N PRO A 60 -38.54 25.71 18.68
CA PRO A 60 -39.79 26.29 18.20
C PRO A 60 -40.31 25.51 16.99
N THR A 61 -41.60 25.24 17.00
CA THR A 61 -42.29 24.52 15.93
C THR A 61 -42.27 25.33 14.63
N ARG A 62 -42.57 24.66 13.51
CA ARG A 62 -42.64 25.29 12.18
C ARG A 62 -43.60 26.49 12.18
N ASP A 63 -44.71 26.37 12.90
CA ASP A 63 -45.77 27.37 12.90
C ASP A 63 -45.41 28.57 13.81
N GLU A 64 -44.69 28.36 14.91
CA GLU A 64 -44.07 29.44 15.71
C GLU A 64 -42.98 30.18 14.92
N LEU A 65 -42.22 29.48 14.08
CA LEU A 65 -41.22 30.08 13.18
C LEU A 65 -41.85 30.90 12.03
N ILE A 66 -43.05 30.52 11.58
CA ILE A 66 -43.85 31.31 10.63
C ILE A 66 -44.48 32.52 11.33
N ALA A 67 -45.05 32.33 12.52
CA ALA A 67 -45.67 33.40 13.31
C ALA A 67 -44.67 34.47 13.78
N SER A 68 -43.40 34.10 13.99
CA SER A 68 -42.29 35.03 14.29
C SER A 68 -41.63 35.64 13.05
N GLY A 69 -42.10 35.32 11.84
CA GLY A 69 -41.58 35.86 10.58
C GLY A 69 -40.16 35.38 10.21
N LEU A 70 -39.63 34.37 10.90
CA LEU A 70 -38.31 33.79 10.65
C LEU A 70 -38.34 32.73 9.53
N LEU A 71 -39.50 32.14 9.28
CA LEU A 71 -39.83 31.50 8.01
C LEU A 71 -40.81 32.39 7.23
N PRO A 72 -40.64 32.56 5.91
CA PRO A 72 -41.65 33.24 5.10
C PRO A 72 -42.96 32.44 5.12
N THR A 73 -44.08 33.15 5.26
CA THR A 73 -45.37 32.62 4.81
C THR A 73 -45.28 32.36 3.30
N ASN A 74 -45.93 31.30 2.80
CA ASN A 74 -45.94 30.98 1.37
C ASN A 74 -46.88 31.96 0.60
N GLY A 75 -46.46 33.21 0.49
CA GLY A 75 -47.08 34.23 -0.36
C GLY A 75 -46.39 34.30 -1.71
N ALA A 76 -47.05 33.73 -2.73
CA ALA A 76 -46.83 33.89 -4.17
C ALA A 76 -45.46 34.44 -4.67
N GLN A 77 -44.64 33.55 -5.23
CA GLN A 77 -43.79 33.87 -6.38
C GLN A 77 -44.02 32.84 -7.49
N ASP A 78 -43.93 33.28 -8.74
CA ASP A 78 -44.47 32.55 -9.88
C ASP A 78 -43.77 31.22 -10.20
N THR A 79 -44.43 30.12 -9.83
CA THR A 79 -44.44 28.92 -10.65
C THR A 79 -45.87 28.64 -11.08
N THR A 80 -46.16 28.70 -12.38
CA THR A 80 -47.45 28.32 -12.97
C THR A 80 -47.62 26.80 -13.01
N SER A 81 -47.43 26.15 -11.86
CA SER A 81 -48.00 24.84 -11.59
C SER A 81 -49.46 25.05 -11.21
N ASN A 82 -50.38 24.83 -12.15
CA ASN A 82 -51.78 24.58 -11.78
C ASN A 82 -51.76 23.42 -10.77
N ALA A 83 -52.19 23.68 -9.54
CA ALA A 83 -52.39 22.63 -8.54
C ALA A 83 -53.67 21.88 -8.94
N VAL A 84 -53.56 21.03 -9.97
CA VAL A 84 -54.67 20.20 -10.43
C VAL A 84 -55.07 19.31 -9.28
N ASP A 85 -56.33 19.43 -8.86
CA ASP A 85 -56.92 18.59 -7.83
C ASP A 85 -56.78 17.11 -8.25
N PRO A 86 -56.11 16.25 -7.45
CA PRO A 86 -56.00 14.83 -7.77
C PRO A 86 -57.36 14.13 -7.90
N GLU A 87 -58.41 14.62 -7.23
CA GLU A 87 -59.76 14.10 -7.37
C GLU A 87 -60.31 14.37 -8.79
N ALA A 88 -60.16 15.61 -9.27
CA ALA A 88 -60.57 16.03 -10.60
C ALA A 88 -59.70 15.43 -11.72
N LEU A 89 -58.37 15.36 -11.55
CA LEU A 89 -57.47 14.73 -12.51
C LEU A 89 -57.77 13.24 -12.66
N PHE A 90 -58.06 12.55 -11.55
CA PHE A 90 -58.52 11.17 -11.62
C PHE A 90 -59.82 11.06 -12.43
N ASP A 91 -60.80 11.94 -12.21
CA ASP A 91 -62.10 11.88 -12.91
C ASP A 91 -62.07 12.34 -14.39
N GLU A 92 -61.05 13.10 -14.81
CA GLU A 92 -60.76 13.38 -16.22
C GLU A 92 -60.06 12.19 -16.92
N LEU A 93 -59.17 11.50 -16.20
CA LEU A 93 -58.37 10.40 -16.73
C LEU A 93 -59.04 9.01 -16.60
N PHE A 94 -60.04 8.87 -15.73
CA PHE A 94 -60.82 7.65 -15.53
C PHE A 94 -61.95 7.55 -16.57
N GLU A 95 -61.75 6.69 -17.56
CA GLU A 95 -62.68 6.50 -18.68
C GLU A 95 -62.94 5.00 -18.91
N VAL A 96 -64.21 4.60 -18.79
CA VAL A 96 -64.64 3.21 -18.90
C VAL A 96 -65.30 2.98 -20.25
N ASP A 97 -64.58 2.34 -21.17
CA ASP A 97 -65.13 1.89 -22.44
C ASP A 97 -66.03 0.66 -22.20
N ILE A 98 -67.34 0.90 -22.26
CA ILE A 98 -68.37 -0.09 -21.97
C ILE A 98 -68.44 -1.16 -23.08
N ASP A 99 -68.13 -0.81 -24.32
CA ASP A 99 -68.24 -1.73 -25.45
C ASP A 99 -66.95 -2.56 -25.60
N TYR A 100 -65.78 -2.00 -25.24
CA TYR A 100 -64.59 -2.79 -24.93
C TYR A 100 -64.89 -3.82 -23.83
N LEU A 101 -65.42 -3.41 -22.67
CA LEU A 101 -65.75 -4.34 -21.56
C LEU A 101 -66.68 -5.47 -22.00
N LYS A 102 -67.72 -5.19 -22.81
CA LYS A 102 -68.64 -6.22 -23.35
C LYS A 102 -67.98 -7.14 -24.39
N SER A 103 -66.88 -6.74 -25.01
CA SER A 103 -66.17 -7.53 -26.03
C SER A 103 -65.17 -8.54 -25.45
N LEU A 104 -64.89 -8.48 -24.14
CA LEU A 104 -63.93 -9.36 -23.46
C LEU A 104 -64.49 -10.77 -23.27
N ASP A 105 -63.68 -11.80 -23.54
CA ASP A 105 -63.96 -13.17 -23.08
C ASP A 105 -63.45 -13.32 -21.63
N PRO A 106 -64.32 -13.66 -20.66
CA PRO A 106 -63.90 -14.00 -19.30
C PRO A 106 -62.82 -15.08 -19.22
N LYS A 107 -62.73 -15.99 -20.19
CA LYS A 107 -61.78 -17.12 -20.18
C LYS A 107 -60.37 -16.69 -20.58
N ASP A 108 -60.22 -15.59 -21.31
CA ASP A 108 -58.92 -15.03 -21.73
C ASP A 108 -58.53 -13.77 -20.93
N TRP A 109 -58.97 -13.66 -19.67
CA TRP A 109 -58.66 -12.52 -18.81
C TRP A 109 -57.15 -12.26 -18.69
N LYS A 110 -56.30 -13.29 -18.76
CA LYS A 110 -54.85 -13.17 -18.56
C LYS A 110 -54.16 -12.31 -19.64
N ASN A 111 -54.70 -12.25 -20.86
CA ASN A 111 -54.09 -11.48 -21.97
C ASN A 111 -54.70 -10.07 -22.14
N GLN A 112 -55.62 -9.66 -21.27
CA GLN A 112 -56.32 -8.39 -21.36
C GLN A 112 -55.54 -7.25 -20.69
N ASP A 113 -55.73 -6.01 -21.17
CA ASP A 113 -55.18 -4.83 -20.52
C ASP A 113 -55.99 -4.51 -19.26
N HIS A 114 -55.48 -4.94 -18.10
CA HIS A 114 -56.11 -4.73 -16.80
C HIS A 114 -56.29 -3.26 -16.42
N TYR A 115 -55.48 -2.34 -16.95
CA TYR A 115 -55.70 -0.91 -16.76
C TYR A 115 -56.88 -0.44 -17.60
N ALA A 116 -57.01 -0.89 -18.85
CA ALA A 116 -58.20 -0.60 -19.66
C ALA A 116 -59.48 -1.21 -19.06
N VAL A 117 -59.42 -2.43 -18.53
CA VAL A 117 -60.54 -3.07 -17.81
C VAL A 117 -60.96 -2.26 -16.57
N LEU A 118 -60.00 -1.67 -15.84
CA LEU A 118 -60.28 -0.78 -14.72
C LEU A 118 -60.53 0.70 -15.12
N GLY A 119 -60.66 1.03 -16.41
CA GLY A 119 -60.88 2.41 -16.87
C GLY A 119 -59.71 3.37 -16.61
N LEU A 120 -58.52 2.83 -16.33
CA LEU A 120 -57.27 3.53 -16.03
C LEU A 120 -56.33 3.61 -17.25
N LYS A 121 -56.84 3.38 -18.47
CA LYS A 121 -56.04 3.27 -19.70
C LYS A 121 -55.11 4.48 -19.96
N LYS A 122 -55.51 5.67 -19.53
CA LYS A 122 -54.71 6.91 -19.66
C LYS A 122 -53.59 7.03 -18.61
N MET A 123 -53.73 6.39 -17.44
CA MET A 123 -52.76 6.45 -16.34
C MET A 123 -51.78 5.26 -16.31
N ARG A 124 -52.23 4.06 -16.73
CA ARG A 124 -51.43 2.81 -16.70
C ARG A 124 -50.60 2.66 -15.40
N PHE A 125 -49.30 2.46 -15.54
CA PHE A 125 -48.32 2.30 -14.47
C PHE A 125 -48.11 3.55 -13.59
N GLU A 126 -48.59 4.73 -13.98
CA GLU A 126 -48.51 5.96 -13.20
C GLU A 126 -49.64 6.09 -12.17
N ALA A 127 -50.74 5.35 -12.33
CA ALA A 127 -51.85 5.31 -11.36
C ALA A 127 -51.35 4.89 -9.97
N THR A 128 -51.84 5.51 -8.90
CA THR A 128 -51.50 5.10 -7.53
C THR A 128 -52.32 3.89 -7.07
N ASP A 129 -51.88 3.24 -6.00
CA ASP A 129 -52.64 2.15 -5.37
C ASP A 129 -54.02 2.62 -4.88
N ASP A 130 -54.24 3.92 -4.62
CA ASP A 130 -55.56 4.44 -4.21
C ASP A 130 -56.44 4.79 -5.43
N ASP A 131 -55.85 5.17 -6.57
CA ASP A 131 -56.55 5.31 -7.85
C ASP A 131 -57.09 3.95 -8.34
N ILE A 132 -56.30 2.88 -8.20
CA ILE A 132 -56.72 1.51 -8.54
C ILE A 132 -57.92 1.08 -7.68
N LYS A 133 -57.86 1.30 -6.35
CA LYS A 133 -58.98 1.02 -5.45
C LYS A 133 -60.21 1.89 -5.75
N ARG A 134 -60.00 3.16 -6.13
CA ARG A 134 -61.05 4.13 -6.46
C ARG A 134 -61.77 3.75 -7.76
N ALA A 135 -61.01 3.44 -8.81
CA ALA A 135 -61.51 2.94 -10.08
C ALA A 135 -62.31 1.64 -9.91
N TYR A 136 -61.74 0.66 -9.21
CA TYR A 136 -62.45 -0.60 -8.90
C TYR A 136 -63.76 -0.38 -8.16
N ARG A 137 -63.79 0.48 -7.12
CA ARG A 137 -65.05 0.86 -6.46
C ARG A 137 -66.05 1.50 -7.43
N LYS A 138 -65.63 2.45 -8.27
CA LYS A 138 -66.52 3.12 -9.25
C LYS A 138 -67.06 2.14 -10.31
N ILE A 139 -66.26 1.17 -10.75
CA ILE A 139 -66.67 0.15 -11.74
C ILE A 139 -67.58 -0.90 -11.12
N VAL A 140 -67.22 -1.49 -9.97
CA VAL A 140 -68.08 -2.46 -9.28
C VAL A 140 -69.45 -1.85 -8.96
N LEU A 141 -69.50 -0.60 -8.51
CA LEU A 141 -70.77 0.09 -8.23
C LEU A 141 -71.67 0.27 -9.46
N LYS A 142 -71.13 0.25 -10.69
CA LYS A 142 -71.88 0.32 -11.96
C LYS A 142 -72.17 -1.07 -12.55
N HIS A 143 -71.16 -1.94 -12.61
CA HIS A 143 -71.18 -3.18 -13.41
C HIS A 143 -71.41 -4.46 -12.59
N HIS A 144 -71.69 -4.41 -11.28
CA HIS A 144 -72.01 -5.62 -10.51
C HIS A 144 -73.17 -6.42 -11.15
N PRO A 145 -73.06 -7.75 -11.30
CA PRO A 145 -74.08 -8.58 -11.99
C PRO A 145 -75.49 -8.37 -11.42
N ASP A 146 -75.64 -8.32 -10.10
CA ASP A 146 -76.97 -8.15 -9.48
C ASP A 146 -77.58 -6.77 -9.71
N LYS A 147 -76.75 -5.73 -9.90
CA LYS A 147 -77.24 -4.39 -10.26
C LYS A 147 -77.71 -4.34 -11.71
N ARG A 148 -76.97 -4.98 -12.63
CA ARG A 148 -77.37 -5.11 -14.05
C ARG A 148 -78.62 -5.97 -14.21
N LYS A 149 -78.75 -7.07 -13.46
CA LYS A 149 -79.99 -7.86 -13.36
C LYS A 149 -81.17 -7.02 -12.85
N ALA A 150 -80.97 -6.19 -11.82
CA ALA A 150 -82.00 -5.28 -11.31
C ALA A 150 -82.37 -4.15 -12.31
N LEU A 151 -81.47 -3.84 -13.27
CA LEU A 151 -81.73 -2.95 -14.40
C LEU A 151 -82.39 -3.64 -15.60
N GLY A 152 -82.60 -4.96 -15.55
CA GLY A 152 -83.21 -5.76 -16.63
C GLY A 152 -82.23 -6.34 -17.66
N GLU A 153 -80.92 -6.22 -17.46
CA GLU A 153 -79.94 -6.84 -18.37
C GLU A 153 -79.86 -8.37 -18.21
N ASN A 154 -79.68 -9.09 -19.33
CA ASN A 154 -79.51 -10.54 -19.33
C ASN A 154 -78.07 -10.93 -18.98
N VAL A 155 -77.78 -11.09 -17.68
CA VAL A 155 -76.46 -11.44 -17.17
C VAL A 155 -76.31 -12.97 -16.99
N LYS A 156 -75.58 -13.62 -17.89
CA LYS A 156 -75.12 -15.01 -17.73
C LYS A 156 -73.97 -15.07 -16.73
N GLN A 157 -74.08 -15.85 -15.65
CA GLN A 157 -73.07 -15.83 -14.57
C GLN A 157 -71.69 -16.36 -14.99
N ASP A 158 -71.63 -17.38 -15.84
CA ASP A 158 -70.37 -18.05 -16.21
C ASP A 158 -69.61 -17.38 -17.37
N ASP A 159 -70.25 -16.42 -18.04
CA ASP A 159 -69.74 -15.69 -19.22
C ASP A 159 -69.87 -14.14 -19.04
N ASP A 160 -69.78 -13.64 -17.80
CA ASP A 160 -69.91 -12.20 -17.50
C ASP A 160 -68.55 -11.48 -17.45
N TYR A 161 -68.43 -10.35 -18.15
CA TYR A 161 -67.22 -9.51 -18.16
C TYR A 161 -66.86 -8.92 -16.78
N PHE A 162 -67.76 -9.03 -15.79
CA PHE A 162 -67.45 -8.77 -14.39
C PHE A 162 -66.36 -9.68 -13.82
N HIS A 163 -66.16 -10.88 -14.38
CA HIS A 163 -65.00 -11.70 -14.03
C HIS A 163 -63.69 -11.01 -14.43
N CYS A 164 -63.59 -10.44 -15.64
CA CYS A 164 -62.42 -9.66 -16.07
C CYS A 164 -62.14 -8.49 -15.12
N ILE A 165 -63.19 -7.75 -14.72
CA ILE A 165 -63.09 -6.64 -13.74
C ILE A 165 -62.53 -7.11 -12.40
N THR A 166 -62.92 -8.31 -11.95
CA THR A 166 -62.42 -8.93 -10.71
C THR A 166 -60.95 -9.32 -10.85
N MET A 167 -60.59 -10.05 -11.91
CA MET A 167 -59.21 -10.50 -12.15
C MET A 167 -58.24 -9.34 -12.40
N ALA A 168 -58.71 -8.24 -13.00
CA ALA A 168 -57.94 -7.02 -13.19
C ALA A 168 -57.60 -6.35 -11.84
N TYR A 169 -58.53 -6.35 -10.88
CA TYR A 169 -58.26 -5.85 -9.53
C TYR A 169 -57.41 -6.80 -8.69
N GLU A 170 -57.54 -8.12 -8.84
CA GLU A 170 -56.61 -9.07 -8.21
C GLU A 170 -55.18 -8.96 -8.75
N THR A 171 -55.05 -8.61 -10.04
CA THR A 171 -53.76 -8.37 -10.70
C THR A 171 -53.15 -7.02 -10.29
N LEU A 172 -53.91 -5.92 -10.34
CA LEU A 172 -53.39 -4.57 -10.12
C LEU A 172 -53.46 -4.09 -8.67
N GLY A 173 -54.37 -4.64 -7.85
CA GLY A 173 -54.67 -4.18 -6.50
C GLY A 173 -53.63 -4.52 -5.44
N THR A 174 -52.58 -5.28 -5.77
CA THR A 174 -51.41 -5.46 -4.91
C THR A 174 -50.11 -5.15 -5.66
N LEU A 175 -49.22 -4.39 -5.03
CA LEU A 175 -47.94 -3.97 -5.63
C LEU A 175 -47.10 -5.14 -6.18
N LYS A 176 -47.22 -6.34 -5.60
CA LYS A 176 -46.52 -7.54 -6.08
C LYS A 176 -47.09 -8.04 -7.40
N ASN A 177 -48.39 -8.30 -7.46
CA ASN A 177 -49.06 -8.79 -8.67
C ASN A 177 -48.97 -7.73 -9.78
N ARG A 178 -49.11 -6.45 -9.41
CA ARG A 178 -48.96 -5.30 -10.30
C ARG A 178 -47.55 -5.24 -10.90
N ARG A 179 -46.49 -5.37 -10.10
CA ARG A 179 -45.10 -5.47 -10.62
C ARG A 179 -44.88 -6.68 -11.54
N ALA A 180 -45.56 -7.80 -11.31
CA ALA A 180 -45.47 -8.97 -12.17
C ALA A 180 -46.14 -8.75 -13.55
N PHE A 181 -47.23 -7.98 -13.60
CA PHE A 181 -47.90 -7.57 -14.84
C PHE A 181 -47.18 -6.41 -15.55
N ASP A 182 -46.88 -5.33 -14.83
CA ASP A 182 -46.21 -4.14 -15.37
C ASP A 182 -44.84 -4.44 -15.99
N SER A 183 -44.15 -5.51 -15.58
CA SER A 183 -42.84 -5.89 -16.12
C SER A 183 -42.90 -6.42 -17.56
N ILE A 184 -44.08 -6.80 -18.05
CA ILE A 184 -44.33 -7.37 -19.38
C ILE A 184 -45.28 -6.52 -20.23
N ASP A 185 -45.49 -5.26 -19.82
CA ASP A 185 -46.35 -4.26 -20.46
C ASP A 185 -46.18 -4.22 -22.00
N PRO A 186 -47.14 -4.71 -22.80
CA PRO A 186 -46.97 -4.85 -24.25
C PRO A 186 -46.85 -3.53 -25.01
N GLU A 187 -47.20 -2.40 -24.39
CA GLU A 187 -46.98 -1.06 -24.93
C GLU A 187 -45.54 -0.54 -24.70
N PHE A 188 -44.70 -1.25 -23.95
CA PHE A 188 -43.31 -0.85 -23.73
C PHE A 188 -42.41 -1.23 -24.90
N ASP A 189 -41.94 -0.22 -25.64
CA ASP A 189 -40.87 -0.38 -26.62
C ASP A 189 -39.56 -0.81 -25.94
N ASP A 190 -39.24 -2.10 -26.07
CA ASP A 190 -37.98 -2.71 -25.62
C ASP A 190 -36.85 -2.64 -26.68
N ALA A 191 -37.09 -2.05 -27.86
CA ALA A 191 -36.06 -1.92 -28.90
C ALA A 191 -34.90 -1.02 -28.46
N LEU A 192 -33.73 -1.26 -29.06
CA LEU A 192 -32.53 -0.44 -28.91
C LEU A 192 -32.25 0.29 -30.22
N PRO A 193 -31.80 1.56 -30.20
CA PRO A 193 -31.47 2.30 -31.41
C PRO A 193 -30.27 1.66 -32.12
N SER A 194 -30.22 1.76 -33.43
CA SER A 194 -29.07 1.28 -34.21
C SER A 194 -27.86 2.18 -34.02
N GLN A 195 -26.66 1.62 -34.23
CA GLN A 195 -25.41 2.38 -34.15
C GLN A 195 -25.42 3.60 -35.08
N SER A 196 -25.94 3.46 -36.31
CA SER A 196 -26.02 4.54 -37.29
C SER A 196 -27.06 5.63 -36.98
N GLU A 197 -27.92 5.44 -35.98
CA GLU A 197 -28.79 6.51 -35.43
C GLU A 197 -28.08 7.24 -34.29
N VAL A 198 -27.41 6.49 -33.40
CA VAL A 198 -26.58 7.02 -32.31
C VAL A 198 -25.39 7.83 -32.84
N GLU A 199 -24.81 7.45 -33.98
CA GLU A 199 -23.75 8.20 -34.67
C GLU A 199 -24.24 9.52 -35.31
N LYS A 200 -25.54 9.66 -35.60
CA LYS A 200 -26.14 10.88 -36.19
C LYS A 200 -26.61 11.87 -35.12
N ASP A 201 -27.36 11.37 -34.14
CA ASP A 201 -27.76 12.15 -32.96
C ASP A 201 -27.72 11.26 -31.71
N PHE A 202 -26.54 11.22 -31.10
CA PHE A 202 -26.27 10.54 -29.84
C PHE A 202 -27.26 10.93 -28.74
N PHE A 203 -27.65 12.20 -28.66
CA PHE A 203 -28.47 12.70 -27.55
C PHE A 203 -29.95 12.48 -27.78
N GLY A 204 -30.47 12.67 -28.99
CA GLY A 204 -31.85 12.36 -29.35
C GLY A 204 -32.12 10.86 -29.30
N ALA A 205 -31.28 10.04 -29.95
CA ALA A 205 -31.50 8.60 -30.05
C ALA A 205 -31.47 7.86 -28.70
N LEU A 206 -30.69 8.35 -27.72
CA LEU A 206 -30.50 7.64 -26.44
C LEU A 206 -31.25 8.26 -25.25
N ARG A 207 -31.56 9.56 -25.24
CA ARG A 207 -32.15 10.23 -24.07
C ARG A 207 -33.48 9.60 -23.66
N ASP A 208 -34.39 9.41 -24.60
CA ASP A 208 -35.71 8.85 -24.30
C ASP A 208 -35.67 7.33 -24.10
N VAL A 209 -34.70 6.62 -24.69
CA VAL A 209 -34.47 5.20 -24.43
C VAL A 209 -34.01 4.98 -22.99
N PHE A 210 -33.05 5.76 -22.49
CA PHE A 210 -32.66 5.72 -21.08
C PHE A 210 -33.77 6.20 -20.14
N LYS A 211 -34.53 7.24 -20.52
CA LYS A 211 -35.70 7.73 -19.75
C LYS A 211 -36.78 6.65 -19.60
N ARG A 212 -37.12 5.94 -20.69
CA ARG A 212 -38.09 4.83 -20.68
C ARG A 212 -37.60 3.66 -19.81
N ASN A 213 -36.35 3.23 -20.00
CA ASN A 213 -35.79 2.11 -19.24
C ASN A 213 -35.58 2.44 -17.75
N ALA A 214 -35.52 3.73 -17.36
CA ALA A 214 -35.44 4.14 -15.96
C ALA A 214 -36.70 3.80 -15.13
N ARG A 215 -37.86 3.55 -15.76
CA ARG A 215 -39.08 3.01 -15.12
C ARG A 215 -38.79 1.75 -14.29
N TRP A 216 -37.82 0.95 -14.75
CA TRP A 216 -37.49 -0.35 -14.17
C TRP A 216 -36.47 -0.32 -13.02
N ASN A 217 -35.99 0.86 -12.62
CA ASN A 217 -34.99 1.02 -11.56
C ASN A 217 -35.53 0.60 -10.18
N GLU A 218 -34.93 -0.43 -9.54
CA GLU A 218 -35.29 -0.86 -8.18
C GLU A 218 -34.88 0.18 -7.10
N SER A 219 -33.95 1.08 -7.41
CA SER A 219 -33.53 2.11 -6.45
C SER A 219 -34.59 3.20 -6.27
N ARG A 220 -34.86 3.57 -5.01
CA ARG A 220 -35.68 4.74 -4.66
C ARG A 220 -35.08 6.08 -5.11
N LYS A 221 -33.83 6.11 -5.60
CA LYS A 221 -33.21 7.29 -6.21
C LYS A 221 -33.56 7.34 -7.70
N SER A 222 -33.92 8.52 -8.20
CA SER A 222 -34.07 8.77 -9.64
C SER A 222 -32.80 8.39 -10.41
N ALA A 223 -32.96 7.77 -11.58
CA ALA A 223 -31.84 7.50 -12.48
C ALA A 223 -31.19 8.82 -12.96
N PRO A 224 -29.86 8.90 -13.08
CA PRO A 224 -29.19 10.05 -13.67
C PRO A 224 -29.55 10.19 -15.15
N GLN A 225 -29.70 11.43 -15.60
CA GLN A 225 -30.00 11.75 -16.99
C GLN A 225 -28.71 11.79 -17.84
N LEU A 226 -28.83 11.53 -19.14
CA LEU A 226 -27.71 11.49 -20.09
C LEU A 226 -26.97 12.85 -20.24
N GLY A 227 -27.63 13.96 -19.90
CA GLY A 227 -27.07 15.32 -19.99
C GLY A 227 -27.03 15.87 -21.42
N ASP A 228 -25.98 16.63 -21.71
CA ASP A 228 -25.65 17.30 -22.98
C ASP A 228 -24.12 17.26 -23.24
N ASP A 229 -23.60 17.77 -24.37
CA ASP A 229 -22.15 17.78 -24.67
C ASP A 229 -21.31 18.58 -23.66
N LYS A 230 -21.90 19.56 -22.97
CA LYS A 230 -21.21 20.42 -21.99
C LYS A 230 -21.20 19.82 -20.58
N THR A 231 -21.91 18.73 -20.35
CA THR A 231 -22.01 18.05 -19.05
C THR A 231 -20.63 17.64 -18.52
N ALA A 232 -20.36 18.01 -17.26
CA ALA A 232 -19.06 17.79 -16.62
C ALA A 232 -18.72 16.29 -16.52
N ARG A 233 -17.42 15.97 -16.64
CA ARG A 233 -16.89 14.59 -16.66
C ARG A 233 -17.43 13.72 -15.52
N GLU A 234 -17.42 14.23 -14.29
CA GLU A 234 -17.91 13.53 -13.10
C GLU A 234 -19.40 13.16 -13.20
N ALA A 235 -20.24 13.97 -13.85
CA ALA A 235 -21.65 13.66 -14.06
C ALA A 235 -21.85 12.59 -15.17
N VAL A 236 -21.01 12.61 -16.21
CA VAL A 236 -20.97 11.55 -17.24
C VAL A 236 -20.49 10.22 -16.64
N GLU A 237 -19.47 10.26 -15.79
CA GLU A 237 -18.94 9.09 -15.08
C GLU A 237 -19.99 8.52 -14.11
N ASN A 238 -20.63 9.35 -13.28
CA ASN A 238 -21.75 8.93 -12.42
C ASN A 238 -22.95 8.36 -13.20
N PHE A 239 -23.23 8.86 -14.41
CA PHE A 239 -24.26 8.31 -15.29
C PHE A 239 -23.90 6.88 -15.71
N TYR A 240 -22.70 6.65 -16.26
CA TYR A 240 -22.29 5.32 -16.70
C TYR A 240 -22.10 4.35 -15.53
N ASP A 241 -21.58 4.80 -14.39
CA ASP A 241 -21.44 3.96 -13.19
C ASP A 241 -22.80 3.52 -12.62
N PHE A 242 -23.83 4.37 -12.66
CA PHE A 242 -25.19 3.95 -12.34
C PHE A 242 -25.69 2.89 -13.33
N TRP A 243 -25.58 3.15 -14.64
CA TRP A 243 -26.18 2.29 -15.66
C TRP A 243 -25.44 0.95 -15.85
N TYR A 244 -24.11 0.88 -15.65
CA TYR A 244 -23.37 -0.37 -15.64
C TYR A 244 -23.66 -1.26 -14.43
N ASN A 245 -24.18 -0.67 -13.35
CA ASN A 245 -24.64 -1.32 -12.12
C ASN A 245 -26.17 -1.30 -11.98
N PHE A 246 -26.91 -1.07 -13.07
CA PHE A 246 -28.37 -0.94 -13.05
C PHE A 246 -29.05 -2.21 -12.51
N GLN A 247 -29.99 -2.02 -11.59
CA GLN A 247 -30.79 -3.11 -11.02
C GLN A 247 -32.24 -2.94 -11.44
N SER A 248 -32.69 -3.82 -12.32
CA SER A 248 -34.06 -3.86 -12.82
C SER A 248 -34.99 -4.60 -11.85
N TRP A 249 -36.09 -3.98 -11.43
CA TRP A 249 -37.14 -4.63 -10.65
C TRP A 249 -38.00 -5.59 -11.48
N ARG A 250 -37.95 -5.52 -12.83
CA ARG A 250 -38.77 -6.37 -13.72
C ARG A 250 -38.65 -7.85 -13.36
N GLU A 251 -39.77 -8.51 -13.10
CA GLU A 251 -39.85 -9.96 -12.93
C GLU A 251 -40.88 -10.59 -13.86
N PHE A 252 -40.46 -11.65 -14.56
CA PHE A 252 -41.24 -12.27 -15.64
C PHE A 252 -42.18 -13.38 -15.12
N SER A 253 -42.71 -13.20 -13.91
CA SER A 253 -43.56 -14.15 -13.17
C SER A 253 -44.97 -14.28 -13.73
N TYR A 254 -45.47 -13.26 -14.42
CA TYR A 254 -46.74 -13.36 -15.15
C TYR A 254 -46.64 -14.29 -16.37
N LEU A 255 -45.44 -14.42 -16.95
CA LEU A 255 -45.11 -15.34 -18.04
C LEU A 255 -44.63 -16.72 -17.55
N ASP A 256 -44.87 -17.06 -16.29
CA ASP A 256 -44.77 -18.45 -15.85
C ASP A 256 -45.83 -19.28 -16.59
N GLU A 257 -45.38 -20.36 -17.24
CA GLU A 257 -46.16 -21.15 -18.20
C GLU A 257 -47.12 -22.11 -17.50
N GLU A 258 -46.66 -22.74 -16.42
CA GLU A 258 -47.48 -23.61 -15.57
C GLU A 258 -47.78 -22.96 -14.22
N ASP A 259 -49.03 -23.04 -13.78
CA ASP A 259 -49.41 -22.64 -12.43
C ASP A 259 -49.00 -23.74 -11.44
N LYS A 260 -48.18 -23.35 -10.46
CA LYS A 260 -47.67 -24.24 -9.41
C LYS A 260 -48.79 -24.94 -8.63
N GLU A 261 -49.99 -24.35 -8.52
CA GLU A 261 -51.10 -24.95 -7.76
C GLU A 261 -51.90 -26.01 -8.55
N LYS A 262 -51.67 -26.13 -9.87
CA LYS A 262 -52.20 -27.25 -10.67
C LYS A 262 -51.49 -28.58 -10.36
N GLY A 263 -50.27 -28.54 -9.84
CA GLY A 263 -49.52 -29.74 -9.51
C GLY A 263 -50.21 -30.53 -8.40
N GLN A 264 -50.54 -31.79 -8.67
CA GLN A 264 -51.29 -32.66 -7.77
C GLN A 264 -50.47 -32.90 -6.49
N ASP A 265 -49.24 -33.38 -6.68
CA ASP A 265 -48.31 -33.71 -5.61
C ASP A 265 -47.30 -32.59 -5.31
N ARG A 266 -46.80 -32.57 -4.07
CA ARG A 266 -45.78 -31.62 -3.59
C ARG A 266 -44.53 -31.60 -4.47
N GLU A 267 -44.09 -32.75 -4.94
CA GLU A 267 -42.93 -32.94 -5.81
C GLU A 267 -43.17 -32.35 -7.21
N GLU A 268 -44.41 -32.39 -7.71
CA GLU A 268 -44.82 -31.77 -8.98
C GLU A 268 -44.86 -30.24 -8.85
N ARG A 269 -45.49 -29.68 -7.81
CA ARG A 269 -45.46 -28.22 -7.56
C ARG A 269 -44.04 -27.68 -7.42
N ARG A 270 -43.15 -28.45 -6.79
CA ARG A 270 -41.70 -28.16 -6.69
C ARG A 270 -40.98 -28.22 -8.03
N TRP A 271 -41.39 -29.11 -8.93
CA TRP A 271 -40.85 -29.20 -10.28
C TRP A 271 -41.32 -28.03 -11.15
N ILE A 272 -42.61 -27.70 -11.11
CA ILE A 272 -43.20 -26.53 -11.80
C ILE A 272 -42.48 -25.23 -11.38
N GLU A 273 -42.43 -24.93 -10.07
CA GLU A 273 -41.75 -23.74 -9.54
C GLU A 273 -40.25 -23.71 -9.92
N LYS A 274 -39.61 -24.88 -10.06
CA LYS A 274 -38.21 -24.98 -10.54
C LYS A 274 -38.07 -24.64 -12.02
N GLN A 275 -39.00 -25.08 -12.89
CA GLN A 275 -38.99 -24.70 -14.31
C GLN A 275 -39.29 -23.21 -14.48
N ASN A 276 -40.37 -22.73 -13.87
CA ASN A 276 -40.75 -21.31 -13.84
C ASN A 276 -39.58 -20.43 -13.35
N LYS A 277 -38.91 -20.81 -12.25
CA LYS A 277 -37.71 -20.11 -11.76
C LYS A 277 -36.54 -20.12 -12.77
N ALA A 278 -36.33 -21.20 -13.52
CA ALA A 278 -35.31 -21.25 -14.56
C ALA A 278 -35.66 -20.33 -15.76
N ILE A 279 -36.93 -20.32 -16.19
CA ILE A 279 -37.43 -19.48 -17.28
C ILE A 279 -37.36 -17.99 -16.88
N ARG A 280 -37.83 -17.63 -15.68
CA ARG A 280 -37.71 -16.26 -15.13
C ARG A 280 -36.26 -15.81 -15.03
N LEU A 281 -35.33 -16.69 -14.63
CA LEU A 281 -33.90 -16.38 -14.58
C LEU A 281 -33.30 -16.19 -15.97
N LYS A 282 -33.73 -16.97 -16.97
CA LYS A 282 -33.36 -16.78 -18.38
C LYS A 282 -33.82 -15.39 -18.87
N ARG A 283 -35.11 -15.06 -18.72
CA ARG A 283 -35.66 -13.75 -19.13
C ARG A 283 -35.00 -12.57 -18.39
N LYS A 284 -34.73 -12.67 -17.08
CA LYS A 284 -33.94 -11.66 -16.34
C LYS A 284 -32.50 -11.53 -16.84
N LYS A 285 -31.85 -12.61 -17.28
CA LYS A 285 -30.51 -12.56 -17.90
C LYS A 285 -30.56 -11.89 -19.28
N GLU A 286 -31.59 -12.15 -20.08
CA GLU A 286 -31.80 -11.56 -21.40
C GLU A 286 -32.05 -10.04 -21.30
N GLU A 287 -32.91 -9.59 -20.38
CA GLU A 287 -33.10 -8.17 -20.07
C GLU A 287 -31.81 -7.51 -19.54
N SER A 288 -31.07 -8.18 -18.64
CA SER A 288 -29.80 -7.67 -18.14
C SER A 288 -28.74 -7.54 -19.24
N ALA A 289 -28.76 -8.42 -20.25
CA ALA A 289 -27.90 -8.33 -21.42
C ALA A 289 -28.35 -7.19 -22.36
N ARG A 290 -29.65 -7.03 -22.60
CA ARG A 290 -30.22 -5.94 -23.42
C ARG A 290 -29.87 -4.56 -22.85
N ILE A 291 -30.08 -4.34 -21.56
CA ILE A 291 -29.67 -3.11 -20.88
C ILE A 291 -28.15 -2.91 -20.99
N ARG A 292 -27.34 -3.96 -20.82
CA ARG A 292 -25.87 -3.82 -20.93
C ARG A 292 -25.43 -3.44 -22.34
N SER A 293 -26.03 -4.03 -23.38
CA SER A 293 -25.81 -3.65 -24.79
C SER A 293 -26.18 -2.19 -25.07
N LEU A 294 -27.27 -1.68 -24.50
CA LEU A 294 -27.63 -0.25 -24.59
C LEU A 294 -26.55 0.66 -23.96
N VAL A 295 -26.04 0.29 -22.79
CA VAL A 295 -25.02 1.06 -22.08
C VAL A 295 -23.67 1.00 -22.80
N ASP A 296 -23.27 -0.16 -23.32
CA ASP A 296 -22.06 -0.32 -24.12
C ASP A 296 -22.15 0.41 -25.47
N LEU A 297 -23.31 0.39 -26.14
CA LEU A 297 -23.58 1.17 -27.35
C LEU A 297 -23.41 2.67 -27.08
N ALA A 298 -23.97 3.16 -25.97
CA ALA A 298 -23.82 4.55 -25.56
C ALA A 298 -22.35 4.90 -25.20
N TYR A 299 -21.69 4.11 -24.35
CA TYR A 299 -20.34 4.39 -23.84
C TYR A 299 -19.25 4.38 -24.92
N ASN A 300 -19.46 3.62 -26.00
CA ASN A 300 -18.55 3.59 -27.14
C ASN A 300 -18.74 4.76 -28.11
N ASN A 301 -19.95 5.32 -28.21
CA ASN A 301 -20.29 6.39 -29.15
C ASN A 301 -20.40 7.79 -28.53
N ASP A 302 -20.40 7.93 -27.20
CA ASP A 302 -20.51 9.24 -26.51
C ASP A 302 -19.33 10.18 -26.88
N PRO A 303 -19.60 11.34 -27.54
CA PRO A 303 -18.55 12.27 -27.97
C PRO A 303 -17.69 12.82 -26.82
N ARG A 304 -18.27 12.96 -25.63
CA ARG A 304 -17.60 13.44 -24.41
C ARG A 304 -16.65 12.37 -23.90
N VAL A 305 -17.11 11.12 -23.84
CA VAL A 305 -16.26 9.98 -23.45
C VAL A 305 -15.11 9.79 -24.45
N VAL A 306 -15.35 9.95 -25.76
CA VAL A 306 -14.30 9.92 -26.80
C VAL A 306 -13.29 11.07 -26.59
N ARG A 307 -13.75 12.29 -26.35
CA ARG A 307 -12.90 13.44 -25.98
C ARG A 307 -12.06 13.14 -24.75
N PHE A 308 -12.66 12.64 -23.67
CA PHE A 308 -11.96 12.32 -22.42
C PHE A 308 -10.91 11.23 -22.63
N LYS A 309 -11.24 10.13 -23.32
CA LYS A 309 -10.29 9.05 -23.69
C LYS A 309 -9.11 9.61 -24.51
N ARG A 310 -9.35 10.56 -25.43
CA ARG A 310 -8.31 11.23 -26.23
C ARG A 310 -7.42 12.14 -25.38
N GLU A 311 -8.00 13.07 -24.62
CA GLU A 311 -7.29 13.96 -23.69
C GLU A 311 -6.40 13.19 -22.71
N GLU A 312 -6.89 12.06 -22.19
CA GLU A 312 -6.19 11.24 -21.20
C GLU A 312 -5.00 10.49 -21.83
N LYS A 313 -5.15 10.02 -23.08
CA LYS A 313 -4.08 9.44 -23.91
C LYS A 313 -3.02 10.47 -24.29
N GLU A 314 -3.43 11.67 -24.68
CA GLU A 314 -2.54 12.81 -24.97
C GLU A 314 -1.77 13.24 -23.72
N ARG A 315 -2.43 13.38 -22.57
CA ARG A 315 -1.82 13.65 -21.27
C ARG A 315 -0.78 12.61 -20.88
N LYS A 316 -1.10 11.31 -21.03
CA LYS A 316 -0.17 10.19 -20.77
C LYS A 316 1.04 10.23 -21.70
N LEU A 317 0.85 10.52 -22.99
CA LEU A 317 1.92 10.66 -23.97
C LEU A 317 2.81 11.89 -23.70
N ALA A 318 2.22 13.03 -23.37
CA ALA A 318 2.93 14.25 -22.99
C ALA A 318 3.77 14.04 -21.73
N ALA A 319 3.21 13.39 -20.69
CA ALA A 319 3.96 13.04 -19.48
C ALA A 319 5.13 12.07 -19.75
N LYS A 320 4.96 11.11 -20.67
CA LYS A 320 6.06 10.22 -21.11
C LYS A 320 7.15 11.00 -21.85
N ARG A 321 6.77 11.86 -22.80
CA ARG A 321 7.70 12.73 -23.56
C ARG A 321 8.46 13.66 -22.63
N ALA A 322 7.78 14.35 -21.71
CA ALA A 322 8.38 15.27 -20.75
C ALA A 322 9.40 14.58 -19.82
N LYS A 323 9.10 13.37 -19.34
CA LYS A 323 10.07 12.56 -18.57
C LYS A 323 11.28 12.14 -19.42
N GLN A 324 11.07 11.79 -20.68
CA GLN A 324 12.15 11.41 -21.60
C GLN A 324 13.06 12.60 -21.94
N THR A 325 12.51 13.79 -22.20
CA THR A 325 13.31 15.00 -22.43
C THR A 325 14.00 15.47 -21.16
N ALA A 326 13.35 15.42 -19.98
CA ALA A 326 14.00 15.77 -18.71
C ALA A 326 15.21 14.86 -18.43
N TYR A 327 15.08 13.55 -18.65
CA TYR A 327 16.20 12.61 -18.53
C TYR A 327 17.33 12.87 -19.54
N GLN A 328 16.99 13.20 -20.80
CA GLN A 328 17.99 13.57 -21.81
C GLN A 328 18.72 14.88 -21.47
N VAL A 329 18.01 15.88 -20.93
CA VAL A 329 18.60 17.16 -20.48
C VAL A 329 19.52 16.92 -19.28
N GLN A 330 19.07 16.17 -18.26
CA GLN A 330 19.92 15.82 -17.12
C GLN A 330 21.18 15.08 -17.54
N LYS A 331 21.07 14.06 -18.40
CA LYS A 331 22.26 13.34 -18.90
C LYS A 331 23.20 14.25 -19.71
N ALA A 332 22.67 15.17 -20.52
CA ALA A 332 23.47 16.13 -21.28
C ALA A 332 24.08 17.25 -20.40
N GLU A 333 23.53 17.50 -19.21
CA GLU A 333 24.09 18.38 -18.20
C GLU A 333 25.20 17.68 -17.40
N GLU A 334 24.96 16.44 -16.95
CA GLU A 334 25.96 15.56 -16.34
C GLU A 334 27.18 15.35 -17.26
N GLU A 335 26.98 15.04 -18.55
CA GLU A 335 28.09 14.82 -19.48
C GLU A 335 28.92 16.10 -19.71
N ARG A 336 28.29 17.28 -19.71
CA ARG A 336 29.00 18.57 -19.80
C ARG A 336 29.77 18.87 -18.51
N ALA A 337 29.16 18.68 -17.35
CA ALA A 337 29.82 18.87 -16.06
C ALA A 337 31.02 17.91 -15.87
N VAL A 338 30.92 16.66 -16.32
CA VAL A 338 32.04 15.69 -16.31
C VAL A 338 33.17 16.12 -17.24
N LYS A 339 32.86 16.65 -18.43
CA LYS A 339 33.87 17.19 -19.38
C LYS A 339 34.57 18.42 -18.81
N GLU A 340 33.82 19.39 -18.29
CA GLU A 340 34.36 20.60 -17.67
C GLU A 340 35.24 20.27 -16.44
N ALA A 341 34.80 19.36 -15.58
CA ALA A 341 35.58 18.89 -14.44
C ALA A 341 36.87 18.15 -14.85
N ALA A 342 36.84 17.39 -15.95
CA ALA A 342 38.03 16.72 -16.48
C ALA A 342 39.05 17.72 -17.04
N GLU A 343 38.61 18.71 -17.82
CA GLU A 343 39.47 19.79 -18.33
C GLU A 343 40.04 20.65 -17.20
N ALA A 344 39.23 20.98 -16.19
CA ALA A 344 39.69 21.70 -15.00
C ALA A 344 40.75 20.91 -14.21
N LYS A 345 40.57 19.59 -14.07
CA LYS A 345 41.54 18.70 -13.42
C LYS A 345 42.86 18.62 -14.19
N GLN A 346 42.81 18.43 -15.52
CA GLN A 346 44.02 18.42 -16.36
C GLN A 346 44.79 19.75 -16.26
N ARG A 347 44.07 20.89 -16.29
CA ARG A 347 44.67 22.22 -16.15
C ARG A 347 45.30 22.44 -14.76
N ALA A 348 44.72 21.88 -13.71
CA ALA A 348 45.30 21.91 -12.36
C ALA A 348 46.56 21.03 -12.25
N GLU A 349 46.53 19.81 -12.79
CA GLU A 349 47.67 18.89 -12.82
C GLU A 349 48.84 19.47 -13.62
N GLU A 350 48.59 20.09 -14.79
CA GLU A 350 49.61 20.76 -15.59
C GLU A 350 50.22 21.98 -14.86
N ALA A 351 49.41 22.73 -14.11
CA ALA A 351 49.88 23.86 -13.30
C ALA A 351 50.71 23.40 -12.08
N GLU A 352 50.36 22.29 -11.45
CA GLU A 352 51.15 21.68 -10.38
C GLU A 352 52.48 21.12 -10.89
N GLN A 353 52.47 20.41 -12.03
CA GLN A 353 53.67 19.90 -12.70
C GLN A 353 54.69 21.03 -12.96
N LYS A 354 54.22 22.16 -13.52
CA LYS A 354 55.05 23.36 -13.78
C LYS A 354 55.60 24.00 -12.50
N ARG A 355 54.84 23.98 -11.40
CA ARG A 355 55.33 24.45 -10.09
C ARG A 355 56.42 23.54 -9.52
N ILE A 356 56.25 22.22 -9.61
CA ILE A 356 57.24 21.24 -9.18
C ILE A 356 58.53 21.39 -10.00
N GLU A 357 58.43 21.58 -11.32
CA GLU A 357 59.56 21.82 -12.20
C GLU A 357 60.33 23.10 -11.84
N GLN A 358 59.65 24.23 -11.62
CA GLN A 358 60.30 25.48 -11.18
C GLN A 358 61.03 25.32 -9.84
N ILE A 359 60.41 24.65 -8.86
CA ILE A 359 61.05 24.36 -7.56
C ILE A 359 62.28 23.47 -7.73
N GLN A 360 62.27 22.50 -8.66
CA GLN A 360 63.46 21.70 -8.96
C GLN A 360 64.57 22.52 -9.62
N ILE A 361 64.25 23.39 -10.59
CA ILE A 361 65.22 24.29 -11.25
C ILE A 361 65.88 25.25 -10.25
N GLU A 362 65.11 25.81 -9.32
CA GLU A 362 65.65 26.68 -8.27
C GLU A 362 66.51 25.90 -7.26
N ARG A 363 66.10 24.68 -6.89
CA ARG A 363 66.87 23.78 -6.01
C ARG A 363 68.15 23.27 -6.67
N GLU A 364 68.16 23.09 -7.98
CA GLU A 364 69.35 22.86 -8.80
C GLU A 364 70.27 24.09 -8.79
N ARG A 365 69.75 25.28 -9.05
CA ARG A 365 70.51 26.54 -9.09
C ARG A 365 71.20 26.82 -7.76
N THR A 366 70.48 26.72 -6.65
CA THR A 366 71.02 26.90 -5.29
C THR A 366 72.08 25.85 -4.94
N LYS A 367 71.87 24.56 -5.27
CA LYS A 367 72.92 23.52 -5.15
C LYS A 367 74.17 23.83 -5.97
N ARG A 368 74.02 24.33 -7.20
CA ARG A 368 75.15 24.70 -8.09
C ARG A 368 75.94 25.87 -7.54
N ILE A 369 75.30 26.86 -6.91
CA ILE A 369 76.00 27.98 -6.24
C ILE A 369 76.69 27.47 -4.96
N LEU A 370 75.99 26.75 -4.08
CA LEU A 370 76.56 26.21 -2.84
C LEU A 370 77.82 25.37 -3.08
N LYS A 371 77.84 24.55 -4.15
CA LYS A 371 79.03 23.81 -4.58
C LYS A 371 80.22 24.70 -4.96
N LYS A 372 79.99 25.88 -5.55
CA LYS A 372 81.05 26.87 -5.83
C LYS A 372 81.59 27.48 -4.54
N GLU A 373 80.71 27.93 -3.66
CA GLU A 373 81.10 28.59 -2.40
C GLU A 373 81.88 27.66 -1.46
N ARG A 374 81.47 26.39 -1.37
CA ARG A 374 82.22 25.35 -0.66
C ARG A 374 83.59 25.09 -1.28
N LYS A 375 83.75 25.25 -2.60
CA LYS A 375 85.07 25.17 -3.25
C LYS A 375 85.93 26.39 -2.92
N VAL A 376 85.36 27.61 -3.02
CA VAL A 376 86.05 28.87 -2.70
C VAL A 376 86.61 28.83 -1.28
N PHE A 377 85.85 28.35 -0.30
CA PHE A 377 86.33 28.21 1.08
C PHE A 377 87.53 27.24 1.18
N ARG A 378 87.44 26.02 0.62
CA ARG A 378 88.57 25.07 0.62
C ARG A 378 89.82 25.62 -0.05
N ASP A 379 89.66 26.20 -1.23
CA ASP A 379 90.77 26.76 -2.00
C ASP A 379 91.43 27.91 -1.22
N THR A 380 90.64 28.76 -0.56
CA THR A 380 91.11 29.86 0.29
C THR A 380 91.83 29.37 1.55
N ALA A 381 91.28 28.37 2.24
CA ALA A 381 91.91 27.80 3.44
C ALA A 381 93.21 27.07 3.10
N LYS A 382 93.22 26.26 2.04
CA LYS A 382 94.41 25.57 1.54
C LYS A 382 95.50 26.55 1.09
N GLY A 383 95.12 27.63 0.41
CA GLY A 383 96.05 28.69 -0.02
C GLY A 383 96.67 29.52 1.11
N LYS A 384 96.17 29.39 2.34
CA LYS A 384 96.72 30.01 3.56
C LYS A 384 97.18 28.94 4.58
N ASP A 385 97.59 27.76 4.09
CA ASP A 385 98.05 26.58 4.87
C ASP A 385 97.14 26.20 6.06
N TYR A 386 95.82 26.24 5.82
CA TYR A 386 94.78 25.98 6.82
C TYR A 386 94.88 26.88 8.06
N PHE A 387 95.49 28.07 7.92
CA PHE A 387 95.68 29.06 8.98
C PHE A 387 96.38 28.50 10.23
N ALA A 388 97.23 27.48 10.09
CA ALA A 388 97.91 26.83 11.20
C ALA A 388 99.29 27.45 11.50
N ALA A 389 99.76 27.27 12.74
CA ALA A 389 101.13 27.59 13.19
C ALA A 389 101.93 26.32 13.57
N ASN A 390 101.30 25.14 13.63
CA ASN A 390 101.93 23.85 13.88
C ASN A 390 101.06 22.69 13.33
N ASP A 391 101.63 21.50 13.15
CA ASP A 391 100.93 20.37 12.53
C ASP A 391 99.73 19.84 13.34
N LYS A 392 99.75 19.97 14.67
CA LYS A 392 98.63 19.56 15.54
C LYS A 392 97.41 20.48 15.33
N GLU A 393 97.66 21.77 15.21
CA GLU A 393 96.64 22.77 14.84
C GLU A 393 96.15 22.56 13.40
N ARG A 394 97.07 22.27 12.46
CA ARG A 394 96.75 22.00 11.05
C ARG A 394 95.73 20.88 10.86
N LEU A 395 95.85 19.79 11.63
CA LEU A 395 94.88 18.70 11.62
C LEU A 395 93.50 19.15 12.14
N LYS A 396 93.45 19.88 13.26
CA LYS A 396 92.18 20.42 13.79
C LYS A 396 91.52 21.40 12.81
N HIS A 397 92.32 22.25 12.16
CA HIS A 397 91.83 23.22 11.19
C HIS A 397 91.34 22.57 9.89
N LEU A 398 92.00 21.51 9.41
CA LEU A 398 91.55 20.77 8.22
C LEU A 398 90.21 20.05 8.46
N GLU A 399 90.04 19.39 9.61
CA GLU A 399 88.75 18.83 10.02
C GLU A 399 87.70 19.93 10.21
N GLY A 400 88.12 21.07 10.78
CA GLY A 400 87.31 22.25 10.99
C GLY A 400 86.77 22.90 9.71
N VAL A 401 87.55 22.93 8.62
CA VAL A 401 87.10 23.44 7.31
C VAL A 401 85.91 22.64 6.79
N GLU A 402 85.97 21.30 6.78
CA GLU A 402 84.84 20.49 6.30
C GLU A 402 83.64 20.54 7.26
N LYS A 403 83.86 20.62 8.58
CA LYS A 403 82.78 20.87 9.56
C LYS A 403 82.07 22.20 9.32
N LEU A 404 82.81 23.29 9.07
CA LEU A 404 82.24 24.59 8.72
C LEU A 404 81.47 24.54 7.39
N ILE A 405 82.05 23.89 6.37
CA ILE A 405 81.44 23.65 5.04
C ILE A 405 80.07 22.97 5.13
N ASP A 406 79.93 21.97 6.01
CA ASP A 406 78.66 21.25 6.20
C ASP A 406 77.71 21.94 7.17
N SER A 407 78.21 22.79 8.08
CA SER A 407 77.35 23.58 8.97
C SER A 407 76.68 24.79 8.29
N PHE A 408 77.36 25.44 7.34
CA PHE A 408 76.86 26.68 6.72
C PHE A 408 75.93 26.47 5.53
N LYS A 409 74.83 27.24 5.52
CA LYS A 409 73.93 27.42 4.37
C LYS A 409 74.54 28.37 3.32
N LEU A 410 73.87 28.50 2.17
CA LEU A 410 74.38 29.28 1.03
C LEU A 410 74.77 30.72 1.38
N LEU A 411 73.90 31.48 2.04
CA LEU A 411 74.19 32.88 2.41
C LEU A 411 75.28 32.97 3.49
N GLU A 412 75.14 32.18 4.55
CA GLU A 412 76.12 32.08 5.66
C GLU A 412 77.53 31.78 5.13
N LEU A 413 77.66 30.86 4.17
CA LEU A 413 78.94 30.53 3.53
C LEU A 413 79.44 31.61 2.55
N GLN A 414 78.54 32.33 1.88
CA GLN A 414 78.91 33.45 1.00
C GLN A 414 79.44 34.65 1.80
N ASP A 415 78.83 34.95 2.94
CA ASP A 415 79.26 36.05 3.80
C ASP A 415 80.54 35.67 4.55
N PHE A 416 80.63 34.44 5.08
CA PHE A 416 81.87 33.92 5.65
C PHE A 416 83.03 33.88 4.63
N ASN A 417 82.78 33.53 3.36
CA ASN A 417 83.81 33.60 2.31
C ASN A 417 84.37 35.03 2.13
N LYS A 418 83.55 36.08 2.27
CA LYS A 418 84.00 37.48 2.20
C LYS A 418 84.81 37.84 3.45
N GLU A 419 84.29 37.53 4.63
CA GLU A 419 84.94 37.82 5.92
C GLU A 419 86.29 37.09 6.07
N LEU A 420 86.41 35.87 5.54
CA LEU A 420 87.65 35.08 5.53
C LEU A 420 88.74 35.66 4.61
N VAL A 421 88.34 36.38 3.56
CA VAL A 421 89.26 37.12 2.70
C VAL A 421 89.80 38.35 3.43
N THR A 422 88.95 39.12 4.11
CA THR A 422 89.33 40.38 4.78
C THR A 422 89.96 40.20 6.16
N GLY A 423 89.43 39.31 7.00
CA GLY A 423 89.84 39.09 8.40
C GLY A 423 90.69 37.84 8.65
N GLY A 424 90.93 37.02 7.63
CA GLY A 424 91.96 35.99 7.64
C GLY A 424 91.87 34.98 8.79
N ARG A 425 92.97 34.81 9.55
CA ARG A 425 93.11 33.78 10.59
C ARG A 425 92.13 33.97 11.73
N ASP A 426 91.90 35.19 12.17
CA ASP A 426 91.13 35.45 13.39
C ASP A 426 89.63 35.19 13.17
N VAL A 427 89.12 35.53 11.98
CA VAL A 427 87.76 35.16 11.53
C VAL A 427 87.60 33.64 11.44
N PHE A 428 88.59 32.95 10.88
CA PHE A 428 88.58 31.49 10.77
C PHE A 428 88.59 30.78 12.13
N VAL A 429 89.52 31.16 13.01
CA VAL A 429 89.64 30.59 14.36
C VAL A 429 88.42 30.92 15.21
N LYS A 430 87.86 32.14 15.09
CA LYS A 430 86.59 32.50 15.74
C LYS A 430 85.45 31.59 15.27
N ALA A 431 85.26 31.42 13.96
CA ALA A 431 84.19 30.58 13.43
C ALA A 431 84.35 29.09 13.82
N LEU A 432 85.59 28.58 13.91
CA LEU A 432 85.84 27.25 14.46
C LEU A 432 85.45 27.15 15.94
N ASN A 433 85.83 28.12 16.76
CA ASN A 433 85.48 28.13 18.19
C ASN A 433 83.97 28.29 18.41
N ASP A 434 83.29 29.14 17.62
CA ASP A 434 81.83 29.31 17.64
C ASP A 434 81.12 28.00 17.23
N LEU A 435 81.62 27.30 16.20
CA LEU A 435 81.08 26.01 15.76
C LEU A 435 81.34 24.91 16.81
N GLU A 436 82.53 24.84 17.39
CA GLU A 436 82.87 23.86 18.43
C GLU A 436 82.06 24.11 19.71
N ALA A 437 81.86 25.38 20.10
CA ALA A 437 80.96 25.76 21.19
C ALA A 437 79.50 25.41 20.88
N LYS A 438 79.03 25.60 19.63
CA LYS A 438 77.69 25.23 19.21
C LYS A 438 77.48 23.71 19.18
N LEU A 439 78.43 22.94 18.65
CA LEU A 439 78.39 21.47 18.68
C LEU A 439 78.46 20.94 20.12
N GLU A 440 79.19 21.61 21.01
CA GLU A 440 79.22 21.28 22.44
C GLU A 440 77.91 21.67 23.15
N GLN A 441 77.25 22.76 22.75
CA GLN A 441 75.89 23.09 23.21
C GLN A 441 74.86 22.07 22.71
N GLU A 442 74.93 21.66 21.44
CA GLU A 442 74.07 20.60 20.88
C GLU A 442 74.33 19.25 21.56
N ARG A 443 75.59 18.91 21.86
CA ARG A 443 75.97 17.72 22.64
C ARG A 443 75.45 17.79 24.09
N LYS A 444 75.53 18.95 24.75
CA LYS A 444 74.98 19.17 26.09
C LYS A 444 73.45 19.15 26.11
N ALA A 445 72.79 19.72 25.11
CA ALA A 445 71.35 19.64 24.94
C ALA A 445 70.89 18.18 24.73
N ALA A 446 71.59 17.42 23.86
CA ALA A 446 71.35 16.00 23.67
C ALA A 446 71.54 15.20 24.96
N GLN A 447 72.59 15.49 25.73
CA GLN A 447 72.83 14.88 27.05
C GLN A 447 71.77 15.28 28.09
N GLN A 448 71.26 16.51 28.08
CA GLN A 448 70.16 16.93 28.93
C GLN A 448 68.85 16.22 28.55
N THR A 449 68.55 16.03 27.25
CA THR A 449 67.42 15.20 26.81
C THR A 449 67.60 13.71 27.15
N ALA A 450 68.85 13.25 27.34
CA ALA A 450 69.17 11.88 27.79
C ALA A 450 69.22 11.71 29.33
N GLN A 451 69.18 12.82 30.09
CA GLN A 451 69.17 12.81 31.57
C GLN A 451 67.84 13.31 32.16
N ILE A 452 66.75 13.27 31.38
CA ILE A 452 65.39 13.37 31.92
C ILE A 452 65.13 12.12 32.78
N PRO A 453 64.80 12.24 34.08
CA PRO A 453 64.44 11.08 34.88
C PRO A 453 63.15 10.43 34.35
N ASN A 454 63.14 9.11 34.20
CA ASN A 454 61.94 8.35 33.87
C ASN A 454 60.92 8.42 35.02
N ASN A 455 60.08 9.45 35.04
CA ASN A 455 58.93 9.52 35.95
C ASN A 455 57.68 10.15 35.32
N ALA A 456 57.30 9.64 34.15
CA ALA A 456 55.90 9.46 33.81
C ALA A 456 55.71 7.96 33.54
N GLY A 457 54.97 7.28 34.42
CA GLY A 457 54.77 5.83 34.39
C GLY A 457 53.86 5.33 33.25
N LEU A 458 54.14 5.75 32.01
CA LEU A 458 53.45 5.26 30.83
C LEU A 458 53.93 3.84 30.53
N LYS A 459 53.39 2.85 31.27
CA LYS A 459 53.35 1.45 30.83
C LYS A 459 52.94 1.48 29.35
N VAL A 460 53.74 0.90 28.46
CA VAL A 460 53.32 0.69 27.07
C VAL A 460 52.25 -0.41 27.10
N VAL A 461 51.03 0.00 27.44
CA VAL A 461 49.91 -0.92 27.63
C VAL A 461 49.67 -1.58 26.28
N ASN A 462 49.91 -2.89 26.22
CA ASN A 462 49.85 -3.62 24.96
C ASN A 462 48.40 -3.68 24.49
N ARG A 463 47.96 -2.67 23.72
CA ARG A 463 46.57 -2.52 23.26
C ARG A 463 46.13 -3.61 22.27
N LYS A 464 47.00 -4.54 21.87
CA LYS A 464 46.59 -5.80 21.23
C LYS A 464 46.09 -6.84 22.24
N ALA A 465 46.59 -6.86 23.47
CA ALA A 465 46.26 -7.86 24.48
C ALA A 465 44.79 -7.81 24.95
N MET A 466 44.17 -6.62 25.04
CA MET A 466 42.73 -6.51 25.36
C MET A 466 41.80 -7.05 24.25
N TRP A 467 42.30 -7.23 23.03
CA TRP A 467 41.53 -7.82 21.92
C TRP A 467 41.66 -9.35 21.91
N THR A 468 41.30 -9.97 23.04
CA THR A 468 41.04 -11.42 23.15
C THR A 468 39.91 -11.84 22.20
N HIS A 469 39.79 -13.14 21.93
CA HIS A 469 38.71 -13.66 21.06
C HIS A 469 37.33 -13.19 21.57
N ASP A 470 37.07 -13.35 22.87
CA ASP A 470 35.81 -12.99 23.52
C ASP A 470 35.52 -11.48 23.42
N ASN A 471 36.52 -10.62 23.66
CA ASN A 471 36.34 -9.17 23.56
C ASN A 471 36.11 -8.71 22.10
N VAL A 472 36.62 -9.45 21.11
CA VAL A 472 36.29 -9.24 19.69
C VAL A 472 34.86 -9.70 19.38
N GLN A 473 34.41 -10.85 19.89
CA GLN A 473 32.99 -11.27 19.76
C GLN A 473 32.05 -10.27 20.43
N LEU A 474 32.44 -9.73 21.58
CA LEU A 474 31.68 -8.72 22.31
C LEU A 474 31.59 -7.39 21.54
N LEU A 475 32.66 -6.97 20.85
CA LEU A 475 32.63 -5.83 19.93
C LEU A 475 31.65 -6.08 18.77
N ILE A 476 31.70 -7.26 18.14
CA ILE A 476 30.79 -7.62 17.04
C ILE A 476 29.33 -7.61 17.54
N LYS A 477 29.06 -8.14 18.74
CA LYS A 477 27.74 -8.10 19.39
C LYS A 477 27.29 -6.66 19.66
N ALA A 478 28.16 -5.81 20.22
CA ALA A 478 27.87 -4.41 20.53
C ALA A 478 27.61 -3.56 19.26
N VAL A 479 28.40 -3.75 18.21
CA VAL A 479 28.24 -3.04 16.92
C VAL A 479 26.90 -3.39 16.25
N ASN A 480 26.39 -4.61 16.44
CA ASN A 480 25.06 -5.01 15.98
C ASN A 480 23.92 -4.54 16.90
N LEU A 481 24.14 -4.53 18.23
CA LEU A 481 23.17 -4.06 19.23
C LEU A 481 22.94 -2.54 19.15
N PHE A 482 23.98 -1.77 18.82
CA PHE A 482 23.95 -0.32 18.66
C PHE A 482 24.25 0.04 17.19
N PRO A 483 23.23 0.19 16.31
CA PRO A 483 23.42 0.42 14.88
C PRO A 483 23.87 1.85 14.53
N ALA A 484 24.14 2.10 13.25
CA ALA A 484 24.47 3.44 12.76
C ALA A 484 23.24 4.37 12.85
N GLY A 485 23.34 5.41 13.67
CA GLY A 485 22.24 6.34 13.98
C GLY A 485 22.15 6.69 15.47
N THR A 486 22.69 5.85 16.36
CA THR A 486 22.79 6.15 17.79
C THR A 486 23.76 7.32 18.05
N ILE A 487 23.32 8.34 18.78
CA ILE A 487 24.18 9.43 19.27
C ILE A 487 25.28 8.82 20.15
N SER A 488 26.52 9.29 20.02
CA SER A 488 27.68 8.75 20.77
C SER A 488 27.88 7.23 20.65
N ARG A 489 27.47 6.61 19.53
CA ARG A 489 27.54 5.15 19.26
C ARG A 489 28.80 4.46 19.80
N TRP A 490 29.97 5.03 19.55
CA TRP A 490 31.25 4.43 19.92
C TRP A 490 31.59 4.55 21.41
N GLU A 491 31.03 5.53 22.13
CA GLU A 491 31.13 5.66 23.59
C GLU A 491 30.20 4.65 24.27
N VAL A 492 28.98 4.47 23.73
CA VAL A 492 28.04 3.43 24.18
C VAL A 492 28.63 2.03 23.98
N ILE A 493 29.23 1.75 22.81
CA ILE A 493 29.93 0.49 22.53
C ILE A 493 31.14 0.30 23.46
N ALA A 494 31.96 1.34 23.70
CA ALA A 494 33.09 1.25 24.62
C ALA A 494 32.66 0.98 26.07
N ASN A 495 31.57 1.60 26.53
CA ASN A 495 31.00 1.33 27.86
C ASN A 495 30.45 -0.10 27.96
N TYR A 496 29.77 -0.61 26.93
CA TYR A 496 29.31 -2.01 26.87
C TYR A 496 30.48 -3.00 26.90
N LEU A 497 31.58 -2.70 26.19
CA LEU A 497 32.82 -3.48 26.24
C LEU A 497 33.47 -3.45 27.63
N ASN A 498 33.49 -2.30 28.31
CA ASN A 498 34.03 -2.17 29.67
C ASN A 498 33.16 -2.86 30.75
N GLN A 499 31.86 -3.05 30.49
CA GLN A 499 30.92 -3.69 31.42
C GLN A 499 30.85 -5.22 31.27
N HIS A 500 31.25 -5.76 30.12
CA HIS A 500 31.06 -7.18 29.78
C HIS A 500 32.33 -7.87 29.24
N GLY A 501 33.44 -7.15 29.09
CA GLY A 501 34.70 -7.69 28.59
C GLY A 501 35.42 -8.56 29.62
N THR A 502 36.10 -9.61 29.15
CA THR A 502 36.91 -10.52 29.95
C THR A 502 38.38 -10.08 29.98
N GLU A 503 39.11 -10.51 31.01
CA GLU A 503 40.58 -10.36 31.14
C GLU A 503 41.15 -8.91 31.07
N LEU A 504 40.31 -7.90 31.32
CA LEU A 504 40.69 -6.48 31.19
C LEU A 504 41.71 -5.98 32.22
N GLY A 505 41.67 -6.46 33.47
CA GLY A 505 42.50 -5.93 34.56
C GLY A 505 42.30 -4.41 34.74
N ASP A 506 43.39 -3.64 34.81
CA ASP A 506 43.38 -2.17 34.87
C ASP A 506 42.97 -1.52 33.53
N MET A 507 42.87 -2.27 32.43
CA MET A 507 42.63 -1.72 31.09
C MET A 507 41.15 -1.35 30.88
N ARG A 508 40.92 -0.35 30.03
CA ARG A 508 39.59 0.04 29.55
C ARG A 508 39.61 0.35 28.06
N PHE A 509 38.56 -0.04 27.37
CA PHE A 509 38.26 0.38 26.00
C PHE A 509 37.77 1.83 25.99
N TYR A 510 38.27 2.62 25.04
CA TYR A 510 37.72 3.94 24.73
C TYR A 510 37.04 3.91 23.36
N ALA A 511 36.16 4.89 23.09
CA ALA A 511 35.43 5.00 21.82
C ALA A 511 36.34 4.94 20.58
N LYS A 512 37.56 5.50 20.69
CA LYS A 512 38.58 5.48 19.63
C LYS A 512 39.15 4.07 19.38
N ASP A 513 39.32 3.25 20.41
CA ASP A 513 39.80 1.87 20.27
C ASP A 513 38.72 0.99 19.64
N ALA A 514 37.47 1.10 20.08
CA ALA A 514 36.34 0.38 19.51
C ALA A 514 36.09 0.75 18.03
N LEU A 515 36.12 2.05 17.70
CA LEU A 515 36.03 2.55 16.32
C LEU A 515 37.18 2.03 15.45
N ASN A 516 38.41 2.06 15.95
CA ASN A 516 39.58 1.62 15.19
C ASN A 516 39.53 0.10 14.94
N LYS A 517 39.17 -0.71 15.95
CA LYS A 517 39.08 -2.17 15.77
C LYS A 517 37.91 -2.57 14.88
N ALA A 518 36.76 -1.88 14.97
CA ALA A 518 35.65 -2.10 14.05
C ALA A 518 36.02 -1.75 12.59
N LYS A 519 36.81 -0.68 12.38
CA LYS A 519 37.37 -0.35 11.05
C LYS A 519 38.40 -1.36 10.56
N GLU A 520 39.29 -1.85 11.44
CA GLU A 520 40.26 -2.91 11.13
C GLU A 520 39.56 -4.18 10.63
N LEU A 521 38.52 -4.62 11.35
CA LEU A 521 37.67 -5.77 10.99
C LEU A 521 36.82 -5.55 9.73
N GLN A 522 36.61 -4.29 9.31
CA GLN A 522 35.87 -3.92 8.10
C GLN A 522 36.79 -3.66 6.88
N ALA A 523 38.08 -3.42 7.11
CA ALA A 523 39.07 -3.15 6.07
C ALA A 523 39.84 -4.40 5.61
N GLY A 524 39.83 -5.48 6.40
CA GLY A 524 40.12 -6.82 5.89
C GLY A 524 38.96 -7.29 4.98
N ASP A 525 39.28 -7.83 3.81
CA ASP A 525 38.30 -8.10 2.74
C ASP A 525 37.43 -9.35 3.00
N PHE A 526 36.57 -9.25 4.02
CA PHE A 526 35.59 -10.27 4.40
C PHE A 526 34.17 -9.80 4.06
N SER A 527 33.89 -9.69 2.75
CA SER A 527 32.59 -9.26 2.23
C SER A 527 31.43 -10.22 2.59
N LYS A 528 30.79 -9.95 3.74
CA LYS A 528 29.39 -10.31 4.07
C LYS A 528 28.97 -11.78 3.88
N SER A 529 29.78 -12.74 4.35
CA SER A 529 29.31 -14.12 4.56
C SER A 529 29.97 -14.78 5.78
N ASP A 530 31.30 -14.92 5.77
CA ASP A 530 31.93 -16.03 6.50
C ASP A 530 32.38 -15.80 7.94
N LEU A 531 32.13 -14.63 8.52
CA LEU A 531 32.53 -14.40 9.92
C LEU A 531 31.75 -15.30 10.90
N LYS A 532 30.51 -15.67 10.57
CA LYS A 532 29.69 -16.57 11.41
C LYS A 532 30.03 -18.05 11.21
N THR A 533 30.52 -18.45 10.04
CA THR A 533 30.96 -19.81 9.74
C THR A 533 32.34 -20.07 10.33
N VAL A 534 33.33 -19.19 10.05
CA VAL A 534 34.72 -19.35 10.51
C VAL A 534 34.86 -19.27 12.04
N VAL A 535 34.10 -18.41 12.72
CA VAL A 535 34.10 -18.36 14.20
C VAL A 535 33.55 -19.67 14.79
N ASN A 536 32.44 -20.18 14.26
CA ASN A 536 31.87 -21.44 14.73
C ASN A 536 32.80 -22.64 14.43
N GLN A 537 33.47 -22.62 13.27
CA GLN A 537 34.49 -23.60 12.89
C GLN A 537 35.64 -23.61 13.92
N GLN A 538 36.22 -22.45 14.24
CA GLN A 538 37.33 -22.32 15.21
C GLN A 538 36.92 -22.69 16.63
N ALA A 539 35.68 -22.37 17.05
CA ALA A 539 35.15 -22.80 18.34
C ALA A 539 35.00 -24.34 18.41
N TYR A 540 34.49 -24.96 17.34
CA TYR A 540 34.33 -26.41 17.25
C TYR A 540 35.67 -27.16 17.21
N GLU A 541 36.65 -26.63 16.47
CA GLU A 541 38.01 -27.17 16.40
C GLU A 541 38.77 -27.02 17.73
N SER A 542 38.58 -25.92 18.45
CA SER A 542 39.13 -25.73 19.80
C SER A 542 38.53 -26.70 20.81
N PHE A 543 37.22 -26.94 20.73
CA PHE A 543 36.51 -27.92 21.56
C PHE A 543 36.99 -29.36 21.30
N GLU A 544 37.08 -29.79 20.04
CA GLU A 544 37.63 -31.10 19.68
C GLU A 544 39.12 -31.25 20.02
N ARG A 545 39.87 -30.16 20.15
CA ARG A 545 41.26 -30.16 20.66
C ARG A 545 41.31 -30.38 22.16
N SER A 546 40.58 -29.59 22.96
CA SER A 546 40.48 -29.78 24.43
C SER A 546 39.98 -31.17 24.84
N LYS A 547 39.21 -31.83 23.97
CA LYS A 547 38.67 -33.19 24.14
C LYS A 547 39.69 -34.30 23.83
N LYS A 548 40.78 -33.99 23.12
CA LYS A 548 41.91 -34.91 22.86
C LYS A 548 43.00 -34.79 23.92
N ASP A 549 43.24 -33.59 24.43
CA ASP A 549 44.30 -33.31 25.40
C ASP A 549 44.00 -33.86 26.81
N LEU A 550 42.78 -34.36 27.06
CA LEU A 550 42.33 -34.96 28.34
C LEU A 550 42.35 -36.51 28.38
N LYS A 551 43.12 -37.18 27.51
CA LYS A 551 43.19 -38.66 27.48
C LYS A 551 44.60 -39.27 27.34
N ILE A 552 45.63 -38.64 27.91
CA ILE A 552 46.92 -39.31 28.16
C ILE A 552 47.46 -38.93 29.54
N ILE A 553 47.26 -39.82 30.52
CA ILE A 553 48.19 -40.28 31.58
C ILE A 553 47.39 -41.21 32.50
N ASP A 554 48.03 -42.26 33.00
CA ASP A 554 47.44 -43.31 33.82
C ASP A 554 47.83 -43.15 35.30
N ASN A 555 46.96 -43.59 36.21
CA ASN A 555 47.30 -44.32 37.44
C ASN A 555 46.06 -44.58 38.31
N SER A 556 45.72 -45.87 38.41
CA SER A 556 45.46 -46.63 39.65
C SER A 556 45.07 -45.94 40.98
N GLU A 557 44.13 -46.60 41.67
CA GLU A 557 43.90 -46.70 43.13
C GLU A 557 42.66 -46.01 43.77
N ILE A 558 42.01 -46.78 44.66
CA ILE A 558 41.08 -46.42 45.77
C ILE A 558 39.85 -45.56 45.39
N SER A 559 38.59 -46.04 45.31
CA SER A 559 37.77 -47.04 46.06
C SER A 559 37.03 -46.48 47.30
N MET A 560 35.82 -47.03 47.55
CA MET A 560 34.89 -46.78 48.68
C MET A 560 34.11 -45.44 48.67
N LYS A 561 32.84 -45.35 49.11
CA LYS A 561 31.69 -46.30 49.12
C LYS A 561 30.37 -45.54 49.46
N GLU A 562 29.28 -46.30 49.62
CA GLU A 562 27.93 -45.90 50.12
C GLU A 562 27.08 -45.09 49.11
N ALA A 563 25.90 -45.52 48.62
CA ALA A 563 24.89 -46.53 49.04
C ALA A 563 23.96 -46.06 50.21
N THR A 564 22.63 -46.30 50.21
CA THR A 564 21.79 -47.13 49.30
C THR A 564 20.31 -46.70 49.31
N GLU A 565 19.52 -47.24 48.36
CA GLU A 565 18.06 -47.56 48.45
C GLU A 565 17.04 -46.38 48.44
N ALA A 566 15.78 -46.53 48.00
CA ALA A 566 15.03 -47.59 47.28
C ALA A 566 13.67 -46.99 46.77
N ALA A 567 12.90 -47.54 45.82
CA ALA A 567 13.09 -48.54 44.75
C ALA A 567 11.90 -48.46 43.74
N GLY A 568 11.99 -49.14 42.59
CA GLY A 568 10.90 -49.22 41.58
C GLY A 568 11.38 -49.14 40.11
N LYS A 569 12.37 -49.92 39.68
CA LYS A 569 12.26 -51.30 39.13
C LYS A 569 11.49 -51.39 37.79
N GLU A 570 12.12 -51.71 36.65
CA GLU A 570 12.84 -52.95 36.20
C GLU A 570 11.88 -53.96 35.47
N LYS A 571 12.26 -54.80 34.48
CA LYS A 571 13.58 -55.14 33.86
C LYS A 571 13.42 -55.81 32.47
N GLY A 572 14.54 -56.01 31.74
CA GLY A 572 14.71 -56.97 30.62
C GLY A 572 15.52 -56.39 29.44
N GLN A 573 16.84 -56.57 29.26
CA GLN A 573 17.66 -57.79 29.00
C GLN A 573 17.50 -58.38 27.58
N ASN A 574 18.55 -58.76 26.83
CA ASN A 574 20.01 -58.54 26.99
C ASN A 574 20.77 -58.75 25.64
N GLU A 575 22.05 -58.33 25.57
CA GLU A 575 23.13 -58.88 24.68
C GLU A 575 22.96 -58.76 23.12
N THR A 576 23.97 -58.84 22.24
CA THR A 576 25.46 -58.93 22.32
C THR A 576 26.15 -58.23 21.11
N LYS A 577 27.49 -58.15 21.07
CA LYS A 577 28.37 -57.74 19.93
C LYS A 577 29.12 -58.98 19.37
N PRO A 578 29.78 -59.00 18.16
CA PRO A 578 30.80 -58.04 17.70
C PRO A 578 30.93 -57.81 16.14
N LYS A 579 32.13 -57.39 15.69
CA LYS A 579 32.67 -57.19 14.31
C LYS A 579 33.87 -58.20 14.11
N PRO A 580 34.75 -58.25 13.05
CA PRO A 580 35.02 -57.34 11.90
C PRO A 580 35.36 -58.03 10.52
N ALA A 581 36.01 -57.27 9.59
CA ALA A 581 36.84 -57.69 8.42
C ALA A 581 36.14 -58.36 7.21
N ALA A 582 36.62 -58.41 5.97
CA ALA A 582 37.59 -57.74 5.06
C ALA A 582 37.52 -58.53 3.71
N VAL A 583 37.86 -58.04 2.51
CA VAL A 583 39.20 -57.99 1.83
C VAL A 583 39.00 -57.39 0.40
N GLU A 584 40.07 -56.99 -0.30
CA GLU A 584 40.09 -56.32 -1.64
C GLU A 584 40.46 -57.31 -2.81
N LYS A 585 40.93 -57.01 -4.05
CA LYS A 585 41.49 -55.81 -4.75
C LYS A 585 41.65 -56.06 -6.28
N LYS A 586 42.12 -55.02 -7.03
CA LYS A 586 43.02 -55.06 -8.24
C LYS A 586 42.42 -55.16 -9.69
N PRO A 587 43.18 -54.78 -10.78
CA PRO A 587 42.71 -53.70 -11.71
C PRO A 587 43.12 -53.83 -13.23
N THR A 588 43.12 -52.69 -13.97
CA THR A 588 43.82 -52.37 -15.26
C THR A 588 43.33 -53.05 -16.57
N SER A 589 43.44 -52.51 -17.81
CA SER A 589 43.97 -51.23 -18.38
C SER A 589 43.32 -50.85 -19.76
N THR A 590 43.76 -49.77 -20.42
CA THR A 590 43.23 -49.08 -21.64
C THR A 590 44.09 -49.30 -22.93
N PRO A 591 43.83 -48.72 -24.14
CA PRO A 591 42.63 -48.18 -24.84
C PRO A 591 42.42 -48.93 -26.23
N PRO A 592 42.47 -48.39 -27.49
CA PRO A 592 41.99 -47.16 -28.19
C PRO A 592 41.28 -47.33 -29.60
N MET A 593 40.93 -46.21 -30.26
CA MET A 593 40.76 -45.92 -31.73
C MET A 593 39.43 -46.15 -32.56
N MET A 594 38.73 -45.03 -32.83
CA MET A 594 38.20 -44.45 -34.11
C MET A 594 37.29 -45.16 -35.18
N ASN A 595 36.18 -44.48 -35.49
CA ASN A 595 35.53 -44.15 -36.80
C ASN A 595 34.75 -45.17 -37.70
N GLY A 596 33.56 -44.76 -38.19
CA GLY A 596 32.87 -45.30 -39.39
C GLY A 596 31.34 -45.00 -39.51
N GLY A 597 30.85 -44.61 -40.71
CA GLY A 597 29.41 -44.53 -41.12
C GLY A 597 29.16 -45.39 -42.39
N PRO A 598 28.19 -45.12 -43.32
CA PRO A 598 27.17 -44.03 -43.42
C PRO A 598 25.78 -44.46 -44.07
N LYS A 599 24.98 -43.48 -44.58
CA LYS A 599 23.75 -43.55 -45.46
C LYS A 599 22.37 -43.75 -44.78
N GLY A 600 21.22 -43.25 -45.28
CA GLY A 600 20.94 -42.47 -46.52
C GLY A 600 19.51 -41.83 -46.59
N HIS A 601 19.16 -41.18 -47.70
CA HIS A 601 17.92 -40.39 -48.00
C HIS A 601 16.64 -41.27 -48.25
N VAL A 602 15.38 -40.78 -48.37
CA VAL A 602 14.75 -39.90 -49.41
C VAL A 602 13.43 -39.25 -48.92
N ALA A 603 12.97 -38.17 -49.58
CA ALA A 603 11.79 -37.33 -49.29
C ALA A 603 10.54 -37.67 -50.15
N THR A 604 9.37 -37.05 -49.86
CA THR A 604 8.30 -36.62 -50.82
C THR A 604 7.24 -35.73 -50.11
N GLU A 605 6.22 -35.27 -50.86
CA GLU A 605 5.34 -34.12 -50.55
C GLU A 605 3.83 -34.49 -50.39
N GLU A 606 3.00 -33.45 -50.20
CA GLU A 606 1.56 -33.32 -50.54
C GLU A 606 0.44 -33.96 -49.69
N ASN A 607 -0.60 -33.12 -49.47
CA ASN A 607 -2.05 -33.33 -49.54
C ASN A 607 -2.72 -34.65 -49.09
N GLY A 608 -3.79 -34.51 -48.29
CA GLY A 608 -4.81 -35.55 -48.09
C GLY A 608 -5.84 -35.19 -47.02
N ALA A 609 -7.13 -35.40 -47.32
CA ALA A 609 -8.24 -35.19 -46.38
C ALA A 609 -9.18 -36.41 -46.36
N ALA A 610 -10.24 -36.31 -45.54
CA ALA A 610 -11.48 -37.13 -45.52
C ALA A 610 -11.59 -38.30 -44.52
N GLU A 611 -12.68 -38.20 -43.75
CA GLU A 611 -13.65 -39.23 -43.30
C GLU A 611 -13.27 -40.59 -42.68
N GLY A 612 -13.98 -40.91 -41.59
CA GLY A 612 -14.03 -42.22 -40.92
C GLY A 612 -14.74 -42.08 -39.57
N LYS A 613 -16.04 -41.77 -39.51
CA LYS A 613 -17.18 -42.72 -39.56
C LYS A 613 -17.16 -43.81 -38.47
N GLU A 614 -18.30 -43.86 -37.75
CA GLU A 614 -18.81 -44.91 -36.84
C GLU A 614 -18.55 -44.80 -35.31
N ASN A 615 -19.38 -45.37 -34.42
CA ASN A 615 -20.86 -45.52 -34.36
C ASN A 615 -21.23 -46.12 -32.97
N ARG A 616 -22.50 -46.00 -32.54
CA ARG A 616 -23.20 -46.84 -31.53
C ARG A 616 -22.65 -47.02 -30.08
N ASN A 617 -23.32 -46.31 -29.17
CA ASN A 617 -24.34 -46.87 -28.22
C ASN A 617 -23.94 -47.67 -26.93
N LYS A 618 -24.88 -47.65 -25.97
CA LYS A 618 -25.09 -48.49 -24.76
C LYS A 618 -24.35 -48.22 -23.42
N GLN A 619 -25.10 -47.53 -22.55
CA GLN A 619 -25.33 -47.81 -21.11
C GLN A 619 -25.60 -49.33 -20.82
N PRO A 620 -25.57 -49.89 -19.56
CA PRO A 620 -26.13 -49.25 -18.33
C PRO A 620 -25.66 -49.62 -16.89
N LYS A 621 -26.10 -48.78 -15.92
CA LYS A 621 -26.60 -49.03 -14.53
C LYS A 621 -25.94 -50.06 -13.57
N GLN A 622 -25.60 -49.59 -12.36
CA GLN A 622 -26.15 -49.98 -11.01
C GLN A 622 -25.48 -49.07 -9.92
N ALA A 623 -26.03 -48.60 -8.79
CA ALA A 623 -27.28 -48.77 -8.00
C ALA A 623 -27.13 -49.61 -6.69
N VAL A 624 -27.47 -48.99 -5.53
CA VAL A 624 -27.68 -49.46 -4.12
C VAL A 624 -27.42 -48.22 -3.21
N LYS A 625 -28.37 -47.63 -2.47
CA LYS A 625 -29.08 -48.03 -1.20
C LYS A 625 -28.21 -47.94 0.07
N GLU A 626 -28.66 -47.55 1.26
CA GLU A 626 -29.83 -46.75 1.76
C GLU A 626 -29.65 -46.47 3.29
N ASP A 627 -30.43 -45.54 3.91
CA ASP A 627 -31.05 -45.62 5.27
C ASP A 627 -31.31 -44.30 6.03
N LYS A 628 -32.29 -44.34 6.96
CA LYS A 628 -32.73 -43.33 7.96
C LYS A 628 -33.39 -44.01 9.18
N PRO A 629 -33.49 -43.36 10.36
CA PRO A 629 -34.77 -42.74 10.83
C PRO A 629 -34.58 -41.25 11.26
N LEU A 630 -35.58 -40.34 11.40
CA LEU A 630 -36.89 -40.28 12.11
C LEU A 630 -36.73 -40.27 13.66
N VAL A 631 -37.39 -39.41 14.48
CA VAL A 631 -38.83 -39.08 14.64
C VAL A 631 -39.07 -37.69 15.33
N ASN A 632 -40.21 -37.01 15.03
CA ASN A 632 -41.05 -35.97 15.71
C ASN A 632 -40.51 -34.93 16.74
N GLY A 633 -41.15 -33.75 16.96
CA GLY A 633 -42.28 -33.10 16.25
C GLY A 633 -43.01 -31.95 17.01
N THR A 634 -43.94 -31.28 16.29
CA THR A 634 -45.19 -30.56 16.73
C THR A 634 -45.20 -29.28 17.62
N THR A 635 -45.77 -28.19 17.07
CA THR A 635 -46.82 -27.23 17.60
C THR A 635 -46.60 -26.44 18.93
N GLU A 636 -47.20 -25.26 19.22
CA GLU A 636 -48.05 -24.28 18.52
C GLU A 636 -48.07 -22.90 19.25
N ASP A 637 -48.50 -21.83 18.56
CA ASP A 637 -49.21 -20.60 18.98
C ASP A 637 -48.87 -19.64 20.18
N SER A 638 -49.04 -18.35 19.84
CA SER A 638 -49.66 -17.25 20.61
C SER A 638 -48.94 -16.39 21.69
N ASN A 639 -48.92 -15.07 21.39
CA ASN A 639 -49.00 -13.85 22.24
C ASN A 639 -48.93 -13.94 23.79
N ASN A 640 -48.12 -13.06 24.42
CA ASN A 640 -48.64 -11.79 25.01
C ASN A 640 -47.52 -10.76 25.34
N LYS A 641 -47.85 -9.71 26.11
CA LYS A 641 -47.24 -8.36 26.19
C LYS A 641 -46.53 -8.07 27.54
N LEU A 642 -45.81 -6.93 27.56
CA LEU A 642 -45.44 -6.05 28.71
C LEU A 642 -44.14 -6.29 29.53
N ASN A 643 -43.28 -5.25 29.45
CA ASN A 643 -42.52 -4.57 30.50
C ASN A 643 -41.81 -5.33 31.64
N THR A 644 -40.49 -5.14 31.74
CA THR A 644 -39.89 -4.25 32.79
C THR A 644 -38.41 -3.93 32.50
N ALA A 645 -37.92 -2.85 33.12
CA ALA A 645 -36.48 -2.55 33.29
C ALA A 645 -36.19 -2.48 34.81
N PRO A 646 -34.93 -2.62 35.23
CA PRO A 646 -34.14 -1.42 35.54
C PRO A 646 -32.69 -1.49 35.02
N ALA A 647 -31.86 -0.51 35.37
CA ALA A 647 -30.53 -0.27 34.78
C ALA A 647 -29.39 -0.26 35.81
N THR A 648 -28.15 -0.47 35.34
CA THR A 648 -26.91 0.07 35.91
C THR A 648 -25.77 0.16 34.87
N GLU A 649 -25.12 1.32 34.83
CA GLU A 649 -23.67 1.63 34.72
C GLU A 649 -22.66 0.62 34.12
N GLY A 650 -21.65 1.00 33.30
CA GLY A 650 -21.37 2.30 32.68
C GLY A 650 -19.93 2.50 32.12
N LYS A 651 -19.82 3.10 30.90
CA LYS A 651 -18.63 3.76 30.26
C LYS A 651 -17.31 2.93 30.04
N PRO A 652 -16.35 3.42 29.22
CA PRO A 652 -16.42 4.41 28.13
C PRO A 652 -15.89 3.89 26.77
N LYS A 653 -16.18 4.63 25.68
CA LYS A 653 -15.49 4.50 24.38
C LYS A 653 -15.14 5.90 23.86
N PRO A 654 -13.90 6.16 23.37
CA PRO A 654 -13.48 7.53 23.01
C PRO A 654 -14.11 8.01 21.71
N ALA A 655 -14.34 9.33 21.62
CA ALA A 655 -14.73 10.03 20.40
C ALA A 655 -13.52 10.30 19.48
N GLY A 656 -13.75 10.55 18.19
CA GLY A 656 -12.66 10.79 17.24
C GLY A 656 -13.12 11.00 15.79
N GLY A 657 -13.85 12.08 15.52
CA GLY A 657 -14.15 12.50 14.13
C GLY A 657 -12.88 12.93 13.39
N GLY A 658 -12.70 12.47 12.14
CA GLY A 658 -11.46 12.72 11.37
C GLY A 658 -11.41 12.01 10.01
N THR A 659 -12.55 11.93 9.32
CA THR A 659 -12.84 10.92 8.29
C THR A 659 -12.85 11.44 6.85
N ALA A 660 -11.70 11.96 6.39
CA ALA A 660 -11.39 12.07 4.97
C ALA A 660 -9.96 11.54 4.71
N ALA A 661 -8.94 12.39 4.93
CA ALA A 661 -7.53 12.13 4.59
C ALA A 661 -6.86 10.92 5.30
N LYS A 662 -7.49 10.31 6.32
CA LYS A 662 -7.01 9.07 6.93
C LYS A 662 -7.36 7.80 6.14
N LYS A 663 -8.50 7.77 5.42
CA LYS A 663 -9.05 6.53 4.84
C LYS A 663 -8.16 5.88 3.77
N GLU A 664 -7.43 6.69 2.98
CA GLU A 664 -6.54 6.14 1.94
C GLU A 664 -5.24 5.55 2.52
N LYS A 665 -4.68 6.11 3.60
CA LYS A 665 -3.45 5.60 4.22
C LYS A 665 -3.63 4.28 4.96
N GLU A 666 -4.84 3.99 5.42
CA GLU A 666 -5.17 2.75 6.12
C GLU A 666 -5.36 1.58 5.14
N ALA A 667 -5.91 1.86 3.96
CA ALA A 667 -6.27 0.87 2.94
C ALA A 667 -5.09 0.11 2.31
N ASN A 668 -3.84 0.54 2.52
CA ASN A 668 -2.62 -0.06 1.95
C ASN A 668 -1.54 -0.37 3.01
N ARG A 669 -1.94 -0.67 4.25
CA ARG A 669 -1.03 -1.09 5.33
C ARG A 669 -0.60 -2.55 5.14
N VAL A 670 0.69 -2.78 4.88
CA VAL A 670 1.30 -4.13 4.76
C VAL A 670 0.91 -5.03 5.94
N TRP A 671 0.61 -6.30 5.68
CA TRP A 671 0.27 -7.28 6.71
C TRP A 671 1.50 -7.69 7.53
N SER A 672 1.41 -7.62 8.86
CA SER A 672 2.41 -8.18 9.78
C SER A 672 2.31 -9.71 9.83
N LYS A 673 3.38 -10.36 10.31
CA LYS A 673 3.37 -11.83 10.52
C LYS A 673 2.34 -12.26 11.57
N GLU A 674 2.10 -11.42 12.57
CA GLU A 674 1.12 -11.65 13.64
C GLU A 674 -0.31 -11.47 13.13
N GLU A 675 -0.58 -10.39 12.38
CA GLU A 675 -1.89 -10.16 11.73
C GLU A 675 -2.24 -11.32 10.76
N GLN A 676 -1.24 -11.79 9.99
CA GLN A 676 -1.39 -12.92 9.07
C GLN A 676 -1.64 -14.24 9.82
N ALA A 677 -0.95 -14.49 10.94
CA ALA A 677 -1.17 -15.69 11.76
C ALA A 677 -2.56 -15.70 12.41
N LEU A 678 -3.02 -14.56 12.93
CA LEU A 678 -4.38 -14.39 13.47
C LEU A 678 -5.45 -14.60 12.39
N LEU A 679 -5.23 -14.10 11.16
CA LEU A 679 -6.10 -14.36 10.01
C LEU A 679 -6.19 -15.86 9.70
N GLU A 680 -5.07 -16.56 9.60
CA GLU A 680 -5.02 -18.00 9.32
C GLU A 680 -5.63 -18.85 10.43
N GLN A 681 -5.56 -18.40 11.69
CA GLN A 681 -6.23 -19.04 12.82
C GLN A 681 -7.75 -18.81 12.75
N ALA A 682 -8.19 -17.56 12.61
CA ALA A 682 -9.61 -17.20 12.55
C ALA A 682 -10.35 -17.87 11.38
N ILE A 683 -9.70 -18.04 10.22
CA ILE A 683 -10.26 -18.76 9.06
C ILE A 683 -10.48 -20.25 9.33
N LYS A 684 -9.66 -20.87 10.20
CA LYS A 684 -9.79 -22.27 10.64
C LYS A 684 -10.87 -22.40 11.73
N THR A 685 -10.89 -21.48 12.69
CA THR A 685 -11.89 -21.42 13.77
C THR A 685 -13.30 -21.17 13.25
N TYR A 686 -13.44 -20.31 12.22
CA TYR A 686 -14.71 -20.04 11.56
C TYR A 686 -14.66 -20.57 10.12
N PRO A 687 -15.00 -21.85 9.85
CA PRO A 687 -15.14 -22.38 8.49
C PRO A 687 -16.32 -21.78 7.72
N VAL A 688 -16.44 -22.13 6.44
CA VAL A 688 -17.51 -21.62 5.53
C VAL A 688 -18.92 -22.03 6.01
N SER A 689 -19.04 -23.11 6.78
CA SER A 689 -20.29 -23.57 7.40
C SER A 689 -20.83 -22.64 8.50
N CYS A 690 -20.07 -21.65 8.97
CA CYS A 690 -20.50 -20.71 10.02
C CYS A 690 -21.49 -19.61 9.56
N GLY A 691 -21.99 -19.67 8.33
CA GLY A 691 -23.03 -18.74 7.83
C GLY A 691 -22.50 -17.34 7.43
N PRO A 692 -23.40 -16.37 7.22
CA PRO A 692 -23.05 -15.05 6.68
C PRO A 692 -22.10 -14.24 7.58
N ASP A 693 -22.32 -14.29 8.89
CA ASP A 693 -21.62 -13.44 9.89
C ASP A 693 -20.19 -13.92 10.21
N ARG A 694 -19.78 -15.04 9.59
CA ARG A 694 -18.42 -15.61 9.65
C ARG A 694 -17.34 -14.54 9.51
N TRP A 695 -17.51 -13.61 8.57
CA TRP A 695 -16.52 -12.59 8.26
C TRP A 695 -16.41 -11.47 9.29
N ASP A 696 -17.47 -11.23 10.07
CA ASP A 696 -17.45 -10.26 11.17
C ASP A 696 -16.64 -10.85 12.34
N ARG A 697 -16.92 -12.12 12.71
CA ARG A 697 -16.14 -12.86 13.72
C ARG A 697 -14.66 -12.99 13.34
N ILE A 698 -14.34 -13.19 12.06
CA ILE A 698 -12.96 -13.20 11.56
C ILE A 698 -12.28 -11.81 11.71
N ALA A 699 -13.03 -10.71 11.60
CA ALA A 699 -12.49 -9.36 11.82
C ALA A 699 -12.28 -9.04 13.30
N GLU A 700 -13.19 -9.49 14.18
CA GLU A 700 -13.08 -9.34 15.64
C GLU A 700 -11.80 -9.98 16.21
N CYS A 701 -11.32 -11.07 15.61
CA CYS A 701 -10.06 -11.71 15.98
C CYS A 701 -8.77 -10.97 15.56
N ILE A 702 -8.86 -9.88 14.78
CA ILE A 702 -7.67 -9.22 14.18
C ILE A 702 -7.70 -7.71 14.49
N PRO A 703 -7.07 -7.26 15.58
CA PRO A 703 -7.09 -5.86 15.97
C PRO A 703 -6.46 -4.97 14.88
N ASN A 704 -7.15 -3.87 14.55
CA ASN A 704 -6.79 -2.91 13.49
C ASN A 704 -6.95 -3.40 12.04
N ARG A 705 -7.74 -4.46 11.77
CA ARG A 705 -8.14 -4.86 10.41
C ARG A 705 -9.66 -4.93 10.29
N THR A 706 -10.21 -4.52 9.14
CA THR A 706 -11.66 -4.56 8.91
C THR A 706 -12.10 -5.84 8.21
N LYS A 707 -13.40 -6.17 8.29
CA LYS A 707 -14.05 -7.22 7.48
C LYS A 707 -13.61 -7.20 6.01
N LYS A 708 -13.50 -6.01 5.41
CA LYS A 708 -13.08 -5.84 4.01
C LYS A 708 -11.62 -6.17 3.78
N ASP A 709 -10.74 -5.89 4.75
CA ASP A 709 -9.32 -6.25 4.67
C ASP A 709 -9.12 -7.76 4.76
N CYS A 710 -9.81 -8.42 5.68
CA CYS A 710 -9.78 -9.87 5.84
C CYS A 710 -10.28 -10.58 4.57
N MET A 711 -11.42 -10.16 4.02
CA MET A 711 -11.94 -10.73 2.76
C MET A 711 -10.99 -10.49 1.57
N ARG A 712 -10.44 -9.27 1.44
CA ARG A 712 -9.46 -8.92 0.39
C ARG A 712 -8.20 -9.77 0.50
N ARG A 713 -7.65 -9.92 1.71
CA ARG A 713 -6.45 -10.71 1.95
C ARG A 713 -6.64 -12.19 1.69
N VAL A 714 -7.81 -12.75 2.04
CA VAL A 714 -8.11 -14.15 1.69
C VAL A 714 -8.23 -14.35 0.19
N LYS A 715 -8.78 -13.38 -0.55
CA LYS A 715 -8.79 -13.46 -2.02
C LYS A 715 -7.36 -13.48 -2.58
N GLU A 716 -6.49 -12.56 -2.16
CA GLU A 716 -5.07 -12.54 -2.56
C GLU A 716 -4.38 -13.89 -2.32
N LEU A 717 -4.64 -14.53 -1.17
CA LEU A 717 -4.05 -15.84 -0.82
C LEU A 717 -4.61 -16.99 -1.67
N VAL A 718 -5.89 -16.97 -2.03
CA VAL A 718 -6.49 -17.94 -2.96
C VAL A 718 -5.92 -17.76 -4.37
N ASP A 719 -5.84 -16.52 -4.87
CA ASP A 719 -5.29 -16.20 -6.18
C ASP A 719 -3.81 -16.64 -6.28
N LEU A 720 -3.01 -16.43 -5.23
CA LEU A 720 -1.63 -16.93 -5.12
C LEU A 720 -1.52 -18.46 -5.08
N VAL A 721 -2.44 -19.16 -4.41
CA VAL A 721 -2.46 -20.64 -4.37
C VAL A 721 -2.86 -21.21 -5.74
N ASN A 722 -3.78 -20.58 -6.46
CA ASN A 722 -4.17 -21.00 -7.80
C ASN A 722 -3.04 -20.79 -8.81
N ALA A 723 -2.44 -19.59 -8.85
CA ALA A 723 -1.27 -19.30 -9.69
C ALA A 723 -0.09 -20.25 -9.40
N LYS A 724 0.12 -20.64 -8.12
CA LYS A 724 1.15 -21.63 -7.75
C LYS A 724 0.79 -23.04 -8.23
N ARG A 725 -0.49 -23.43 -8.26
CA ARG A 725 -0.93 -24.72 -8.81
C ARG A 725 -0.80 -24.76 -10.32
N GLU A 726 -1.19 -23.70 -11.02
CA GLU A 726 -1.03 -23.53 -12.47
C GLU A 726 0.45 -23.63 -12.85
N ALA A 727 1.34 -22.89 -12.16
CA ALA A 727 2.78 -22.95 -12.37
C ALA A 727 3.42 -24.31 -11.98
N GLN A 728 2.75 -25.14 -11.17
CA GLN A 728 3.17 -26.52 -10.88
C GLN A 728 2.61 -27.54 -11.88
N GLN A 729 1.53 -27.18 -12.60
CA GLN A 729 0.97 -27.98 -13.69
C GLN A 729 1.70 -27.73 -15.01
N SER A 730 2.20 -26.51 -15.26
CA SER A 730 3.00 -26.16 -16.44
C SER A 730 4.48 -26.59 -16.37
N VAL A 731 4.84 -27.41 -15.38
CA VAL A 731 6.20 -27.96 -15.15
C VAL A 731 6.16 -29.50 -15.10
N LYS A 732 5.05 -30.08 -15.58
CA LYS A 732 4.86 -31.51 -15.85
C LYS A 732 4.50 -31.72 -17.31
#